data_AF-A0A7L4R5N7-F1
#
_entry.id   AF-A0A7L4R5N7-F1
#
_cell.length_a   1.000
_cell.length_b   1.000
_cell.length_c   1.000
_cell.angle_alpha   90.00
_cell.angle_beta   90.00
_cell.angle_gamma   90.00
#
_symmetry.space_group_name_H-M   'P 1'
#
loop_
_entity.id
_entity.type
_entity.pdbx_description
1 polymer ?
#
loop_
_entity_poly.entity_id
_entity_poly.type
_entity_poly.pdbx_seq_one_letter_code
_entity_poly.pdbx_strand_id
1 'polypeptide(L)'
;MALRKEPQESGLYRFSLRKRYSYETRYKKVEKPIIEQAKERIFSLMGKKPAAPAAAPARGRAPEEKEKKGAPIEVSPLLALRVGGLFGLLALLLLGIFLFAQTVSMPEERWTTEVSSASVSAAVLDSDIITSGSAENFRYPYHTAYSNTRITSSGLPNITMGAALYDSIVPSSVFVLRSNRYQAESYDTFLSSLSMSLSESGIEANEISVSELDRLSSGSMLIVPSGYIPEELVSGSKPMLYSLMERGITVFYIGQDFSRMISKTGSVVPTPSSFTTYRDGRISFDAGASMSPDSTVSIKNPLYGASGLDSSWSFGGAYSVLAYRGGFIILAPQTLDGGWETGSAAGDDAANIILITRWLTPKASAEAVRTLTGDDYVEFFTPSFEGSSGYLKIYGINKESQVGFYKVAFVQKGTKGEIYSRGHSIMPGDIASTPLDLIIELKESGGEKFLFLSITNVSGEVERSSIAGTKVGLNSQPTIQHTFTLPTGDYILNVVDQEGNIYARSYLRAKKIGIVPVFYNMRTDVYSFSFRGDGEPVSPDSVTATIDGGQYGTYTFRGTSSLTIDMRAAGYSLSDGMHSITFQSGSYTSALALDKTAPPAFYTQPFFLGSAVIALVALAVAYIFKASEIPVYGLDIPDFPPQYTTKVPLKKDVLLGLFEKVNQKYRWKNTPLKASEVKGAFKDVLFEGRPVFISDYNLEYLLDQLTGLGLLKKEAGYYSKSSWEQETGLSAKYLSMFRSLRDICINEAIPFTPMGASKEYDTKITILGQDMYVHFYEGPQAIATVMGSLQLGLNIILAEDEGEVEELNEFLSSGDGPATLLKLEVQSGSVQIKTLGDLQKMIKEMKV
;
A
#
# COMPACT_ATOMS: atom_id res chain seq x y z
N MET A 1 19.88 10.88 76.43
CA MET A 1 18.66 10.06 76.33
C MET A 1 18.36 9.85 74.84
N ALA A 2 18.00 8.64 74.39
CA ALA A 2 17.68 8.24 72.99
C ALA A 2 18.63 8.75 71.87
N LEU A 3 19.61 7.96 71.40
CA LEU A 3 19.49 6.85 70.41
C LEU A 3 19.24 7.27 68.95
N ARG A 4 20.34 7.35 68.18
CA ARG A 4 20.34 7.15 66.71
C ARG A 4 20.07 5.68 66.36
N LYS A 5 19.63 5.43 65.12
CA LYS A 5 19.82 4.16 64.41
C LYS A 5 20.25 4.42 62.96
N GLU A 6 21.04 3.50 62.41
CA GLU A 6 21.67 3.58 61.09
C GLU A 6 21.16 2.45 60.15
N PRO A 7 21.43 2.53 58.83
CA PRO A 7 20.74 1.72 57.81
C PRO A 7 21.35 0.33 57.60
N GLN A 8 20.75 -0.48 56.72
CA GLN A 8 21.33 -1.74 56.27
C GLN A 8 21.03 -2.00 54.78
N GLU A 9 22.07 -2.21 53.97
CA GLU A 9 21.97 -2.56 52.55
C GLU A 9 21.91 -4.08 52.33
N SER A 10 21.27 -4.50 51.21
CA SER A 10 21.83 -5.38 50.15
C SER A 10 20.78 -6.30 49.51
N GLY A 11 20.57 -6.16 48.20
CA GLY A 11 19.70 -7.03 47.39
C GLY A 11 20.37 -8.35 46.99
N LEU A 12 19.60 -9.44 46.92
CA LEU A 12 20.11 -10.81 46.70
C LEU A 12 19.11 -11.72 45.95
N TYR A 13 19.26 -11.81 44.63
CA TYR A 13 18.59 -12.79 43.77
C TYR A 13 19.49 -14.02 43.46
N ARG A 14 18.89 -15.12 42.97
CA ARG A 14 19.48 -16.48 42.95
C ARG A 14 19.05 -17.32 41.73
N PHE A 15 19.92 -18.20 41.24
CA PHE A 15 19.61 -19.29 40.29
C PHE A 15 20.61 -20.47 40.42
N SER A 16 20.44 -21.53 39.63
CA SER A 16 20.88 -22.91 39.94
C SER A 16 21.80 -23.57 38.90
N LEU A 17 22.71 -24.45 39.37
CA LEU A 17 23.47 -25.37 38.51
C LEU A 17 23.98 -26.63 39.26
N ARG A 18 24.10 -27.76 38.55
CA ARG A 18 24.53 -29.09 39.08
C ARG A 18 25.98 -29.44 38.67
N LYS A 19 26.71 -30.13 39.55
CA LYS A 19 27.80 -31.06 39.21
C LYS A 19 27.53 -32.44 39.82
N ARG A 20 28.17 -33.46 39.25
CA ARG A 20 28.12 -34.88 39.61
C ARG A 20 28.79 -35.19 40.97
N TYR A 21 28.42 -36.33 41.54
CA TYR A 21 29.38 -37.29 42.12
C TYR A 21 29.11 -38.69 41.56
N SER A 22 30.04 -39.61 41.76
CA SER A 22 30.02 -41.02 41.31
C SER A 22 29.59 -41.96 42.44
N TYR A 23 29.27 -43.22 42.11
CA TYR A 23 30.06 -44.38 42.56
C TYR A 23 29.76 -45.62 41.67
N GLU A 24 30.38 -46.76 41.99
CA GLU A 24 30.58 -47.91 41.10
C GLU A 24 29.40 -48.91 41.09
N THR A 25 29.36 -49.79 40.08
CA THR A 25 28.75 -51.13 40.21
C THR A 25 29.24 -52.11 39.12
N ARG A 26 28.86 -53.39 39.24
CA ARG A 26 29.35 -54.53 38.43
C ARG A 26 28.60 -54.69 37.09
N TYR A 27 28.85 -55.78 36.35
CA TYR A 27 28.53 -55.92 34.92
C TYR A 27 27.80 -57.24 34.55
N LYS A 28 26.79 -57.20 33.66
CA LYS A 28 26.12 -58.34 33.00
C LYS A 28 25.85 -58.04 31.52
N LYS A 29 26.01 -58.99 30.58
CA LYS A 29 25.94 -58.67 29.13
C LYS A 29 24.52 -58.25 28.73
N VAL A 30 24.42 -57.16 27.98
CA VAL A 30 23.19 -56.68 27.33
C VAL A 30 23.57 -56.26 25.91
N GLU A 31 23.00 -56.90 24.91
CA GLU A 31 23.25 -56.54 23.51
C GLU A 31 22.27 -55.43 23.11
N LYS A 32 22.82 -54.22 22.95
CA LYS A 32 22.02 -53.02 22.68
C LYS A 32 21.63 -52.94 21.20
N PRO A 33 20.37 -52.58 20.87
CA PRO A 33 19.97 -52.33 19.49
C PRO A 33 20.76 -51.16 18.89
N ILE A 34 20.97 -51.21 17.57
CA ILE A 34 21.89 -50.34 16.81
C ILE A 34 21.65 -48.84 17.08
N ILE A 35 20.40 -48.44 17.29
CA ILE A 35 20.00 -47.05 17.56
C ILE A 35 20.59 -46.51 18.88
N GLU A 36 20.73 -47.34 19.92
CA GLU A 36 21.38 -46.92 21.16
C GLU A 36 22.89 -46.78 21.01
N GLN A 37 23.53 -47.71 20.30
CA GLN A 37 24.98 -47.65 20.04
C GLN A 37 25.34 -46.39 19.22
N ALA A 38 24.49 -46.00 18.26
CA ALA A 38 24.59 -44.74 17.54
C ALA A 38 24.42 -43.53 18.46
N LYS A 39 23.37 -43.50 19.31
CA LYS A 39 23.16 -42.42 20.29
C LYS A 39 24.34 -42.28 21.26
N GLU A 40 24.86 -43.36 21.83
CA GLU A 40 25.98 -43.29 22.78
C GLU A 40 27.28 -42.77 22.13
N ARG A 41 27.53 -43.06 20.85
CA ARG A 41 28.66 -42.49 20.10
C ARG A 41 28.47 -41.00 19.74
N ILE A 42 27.24 -40.58 19.42
CA ILE A 42 26.93 -39.16 19.18
C ILE A 42 27.05 -38.35 20.50
N PHE A 43 26.53 -38.88 21.61
CA PHE A 43 26.62 -38.23 22.92
C PHE A 43 28.02 -38.29 23.57
N SER A 44 28.89 -39.24 23.19
CA SER A 44 30.29 -39.23 23.63
C SER A 44 31.10 -38.15 22.91
N LEU A 45 30.87 -37.93 21.61
CA LEU A 45 31.41 -36.79 20.86
C LEU A 45 30.89 -35.43 21.39
N MET A 46 29.67 -35.37 21.91
CA MET A 46 29.07 -34.15 22.50
C MET A 46 29.22 -34.02 24.03
N GLY A 47 30.03 -34.89 24.68
CA GLY A 47 30.57 -34.68 26.04
C GLY A 47 29.60 -34.71 27.23
N LYS A 48 28.29 -34.96 27.04
CA LYS A 48 27.28 -34.91 28.12
C LYS A 48 26.54 -36.23 28.33
N LYS A 49 27.20 -37.16 29.04
CA LYS A 49 26.55 -38.34 29.64
C LYS A 49 25.54 -37.89 30.72
N PRO A 50 24.25 -38.30 30.64
CA PRO A 50 23.24 -38.00 31.65
C PRO A 50 23.53 -38.71 32.97
N ALA A 51 22.90 -38.26 34.07
CA ALA A 51 23.06 -38.84 35.40
C ALA A 51 21.69 -39.08 36.03
N ALA A 52 21.54 -40.28 36.60
CA ALA A 52 20.36 -40.77 37.31
C ALA A 52 20.37 -40.26 38.79
N PRO A 53 19.45 -40.70 39.67
CA PRO A 53 19.16 -40.01 40.94
C PRO A 53 20.16 -40.23 42.08
N ALA A 54 19.90 -39.51 43.16
CA ALA A 54 20.65 -39.58 44.41
C ALA A 54 19.85 -40.27 45.53
N ALA A 55 20.56 -41.01 46.37
CA ALA A 55 20.21 -41.24 47.77
C ALA A 55 21.38 -40.78 48.65
N ALA A 56 21.12 -40.50 49.93
CA ALA A 56 22.07 -39.96 50.91
C ALA A 56 21.92 -40.75 52.24
N PRO A 57 22.63 -40.44 53.35
CA PRO A 57 23.79 -39.55 53.59
C PRO A 57 25.02 -40.42 54.06
N ALA A 58 26.10 -39.99 54.74
CA ALA A 58 26.39 -38.81 55.57
C ALA A 58 27.90 -38.58 55.85
N ARG A 59 28.23 -37.37 56.37
CA ARG A 59 29.30 -37.00 57.34
C ARG A 59 30.68 -37.72 57.33
N GLY A 60 31.78 -36.95 57.21
CA GLY A 60 33.01 -37.30 57.97
C GLY A 60 34.37 -36.69 57.56
N ARG A 61 34.77 -35.58 58.20
CA ARG A 61 36.17 -35.12 58.48
C ARG A 61 37.14 -34.84 57.29
N ALA A 62 38.26 -34.18 57.66
CA ALA A 62 39.43 -33.77 56.87
C ALA A 62 40.66 -34.65 57.28
N PRO A 63 41.93 -34.48 56.79
CA PRO A 63 42.51 -33.33 56.06
C PRO A 63 43.54 -33.67 54.92
N GLU A 64 44.26 -32.62 54.49
CA GLU A 64 45.65 -32.59 53.94
C GLU A 64 46.04 -33.15 52.55
N GLU A 65 46.37 -32.20 51.66
CA GLU A 65 47.67 -32.02 50.95
C GLU A 65 48.29 -33.14 50.08
N LYS A 66 48.41 -32.87 48.75
CA LYS A 66 49.71 -32.73 48.04
C LYS A 66 49.62 -32.34 46.56
N GLU A 67 50.64 -31.63 46.08
CA GLU A 67 50.83 -31.27 44.66
C GLU A 67 51.10 -32.50 43.77
N LYS A 68 50.68 -32.43 42.50
CA LYS A 68 51.44 -32.99 41.36
C LYS A 68 51.30 -32.08 40.13
N LYS A 69 52.43 -31.83 39.45
CA LYS A 69 52.50 -31.13 38.16
C LYS A 69 52.10 -32.08 37.02
N GLY A 70 51.41 -31.56 36.00
CA GLY A 70 50.99 -32.31 34.82
C GLY A 70 52.01 -32.25 33.67
N ALA A 71 52.05 -33.31 32.86
CA ALA A 71 52.82 -33.38 31.61
C ALA A 71 51.93 -33.05 30.39
N PRO A 72 52.49 -32.60 29.25
CA PRO A 72 51.73 -32.34 28.03
C PRO A 72 51.19 -33.62 27.38
N ILE A 73 50.15 -33.48 26.56
CA ILE A 73 49.48 -34.59 25.85
C ILE A 73 49.88 -34.56 24.37
N GLU A 74 50.53 -35.60 23.88
CA GLU A 74 50.73 -35.82 22.45
C GLU A 74 49.43 -36.30 21.79
N VAL A 75 49.10 -35.76 20.62
CA VAL A 75 47.91 -36.14 19.84
C VAL A 75 48.36 -36.92 18.61
N SER A 76 47.83 -38.13 18.41
CA SER A 76 48.34 -39.02 17.36
C SER A 76 47.99 -38.50 15.94
N PRO A 77 48.91 -38.61 14.96
CA PRO A 77 48.74 -38.00 13.64
C PRO A 77 47.56 -38.58 12.85
N LEU A 78 47.15 -39.81 13.14
CA LEU A 78 46.00 -40.47 12.52
C LEU A 78 44.66 -39.82 12.97
N LEU A 79 44.61 -39.24 14.17
CA LEU A 79 43.48 -38.41 14.60
C LEU A 79 43.47 -37.08 13.85
N ALA A 80 44.62 -36.41 13.75
CA ALA A 80 44.77 -35.14 13.04
C ALA A 80 44.36 -35.25 11.56
N LEU A 81 44.76 -36.33 10.86
CA LEU A 81 44.38 -36.57 9.46
C LEU A 81 42.85 -36.70 9.28
N ARG A 82 42.17 -37.41 10.20
CA ARG A 82 40.71 -37.58 10.16
C ARG A 82 39.96 -36.29 10.45
N VAL A 83 40.46 -35.45 11.38
CA VAL A 83 39.90 -34.12 11.65
C VAL A 83 40.12 -33.18 10.47
N GLY A 84 41.33 -33.15 9.90
CA GLY A 84 41.65 -32.33 8.72
C GLY A 84 40.80 -32.68 7.50
N GLY A 85 40.60 -33.98 7.22
CA GLY A 85 39.70 -34.43 6.15
C GLY A 85 38.26 -33.96 6.33
N LEU A 86 37.73 -33.98 7.56
CA LEU A 86 36.39 -33.48 7.86
C LEU A 86 36.27 -31.97 7.62
N PHE A 87 37.28 -31.19 8.04
CA PHE A 87 37.32 -29.74 7.81
C PHE A 87 37.42 -29.37 6.33
N GLY A 88 38.24 -30.08 5.54
CA GLY A 88 38.35 -29.85 4.10
C GLY A 88 37.03 -30.11 3.36
N LEU A 89 36.31 -31.17 3.75
CA LEU A 89 35.01 -31.49 3.17
C LEU A 89 33.93 -30.45 3.54
N LEU A 90 33.95 -29.95 4.78
CA LEU A 90 33.07 -28.86 5.22
C LEU A 90 33.35 -27.54 4.47
N ALA A 91 34.63 -27.22 4.23
CA ALA A 91 35.02 -26.02 3.51
C ALA A 91 34.56 -26.03 2.03
N LEU A 92 34.65 -27.17 1.35
CA LEU A 92 34.13 -27.33 -0.01
C LEU A 92 32.61 -27.16 -0.08
N LEU A 93 31.86 -27.66 0.91
CA LEU A 93 30.41 -27.51 0.99
C LEU A 93 30.01 -26.04 1.22
N LEU A 94 30.73 -25.31 2.08
CA LEU A 94 30.53 -23.87 2.29
C LEU A 94 30.86 -23.04 1.04
N LEU A 95 31.91 -23.39 0.30
CA LEU A 95 32.29 -22.73 -0.95
C LEU A 95 31.20 -22.90 -2.03
N GLY A 96 30.58 -24.07 -2.13
CA GLY A 96 29.46 -24.32 -3.04
C GLY A 96 28.23 -23.45 -2.72
N ILE A 97 27.91 -23.29 -1.43
CA ILE A 97 26.82 -22.40 -0.98
C ILE A 97 27.13 -20.93 -1.31
N PHE A 98 28.37 -20.48 -1.11
CA PHE A 98 28.80 -19.11 -1.41
C PHE A 98 28.67 -18.78 -2.90
N LEU A 99 29.12 -19.69 -3.78
CA LEU A 99 29.02 -19.50 -5.23
C LEU A 99 27.56 -19.50 -5.72
N PHE A 100 26.70 -20.34 -5.14
CA PHE A 100 25.26 -20.32 -5.45
C PHE A 100 24.59 -19.00 -5.03
N ALA A 101 24.93 -18.45 -3.86
CA ALA A 101 24.40 -17.17 -3.40
C ALA A 101 24.76 -16.00 -4.35
N GLN A 102 26.00 -15.98 -4.87
CA GLN A 102 26.44 -14.97 -5.84
C GLN A 102 25.62 -14.97 -7.14
N THR A 103 25.18 -16.14 -7.62
CA THR A 103 24.44 -16.27 -8.90
C THR A 103 22.97 -15.83 -8.87
N VAL A 104 22.42 -15.46 -7.71
CA VAL A 104 20.99 -15.11 -7.54
C VAL A 104 20.78 -13.60 -7.32
N SER A 105 21.84 -12.79 -7.31
CA SER A 105 21.82 -11.39 -6.83
C SER A 105 22.30 -10.36 -7.84
N MET A 106 21.94 -10.50 -9.13
CA MET A 106 22.15 -9.47 -10.14
C MET A 106 20.90 -8.55 -10.22
N PRO A 107 20.99 -7.24 -9.92
CA PRO A 107 19.89 -6.30 -10.08
C PRO A 107 19.67 -5.90 -11.55
N GLU A 108 18.45 -5.50 -11.90
CA GLU A 108 18.15 -4.86 -13.19
C GLU A 108 18.49 -3.36 -13.12
N GLU A 109 19.24 -2.84 -14.09
CA GLU A 109 19.51 -1.40 -14.20
C GLU A 109 18.24 -0.62 -14.59
N ARG A 110 17.89 0.39 -13.79
CA ARG A 110 16.82 1.36 -14.13
C ARG A 110 17.42 2.72 -14.43
N TRP A 111 17.03 3.27 -15.58
CA TRP A 111 17.50 4.57 -16.07
C TRP A 111 16.62 5.69 -15.52
N THR A 112 17.23 6.79 -15.09
CA THR A 112 16.53 8.01 -14.68
C THR A 112 16.49 9.03 -15.82
N THR A 113 15.30 9.55 -16.12
CA THR A 113 15.07 10.63 -17.10
C THR A 113 14.55 11.88 -16.40
N GLU A 114 14.92 13.06 -16.92
CA GLU A 114 14.44 14.34 -16.42
C GLU A 114 12.92 14.47 -16.60
N VAL A 115 12.21 14.90 -15.56
CA VAL A 115 10.74 15.00 -15.55
C VAL A 115 10.33 16.41 -15.95
N SER A 116 9.74 16.57 -17.12
CA SER A 116 9.05 17.81 -17.50
C SER A 116 7.79 18.02 -16.66
N SER A 117 7.46 19.26 -16.30
CA SER A 117 6.28 19.61 -15.49
C SER A 117 4.99 19.05 -16.08
N ALA A 118 4.32 18.19 -15.32
CA ALA A 118 3.06 17.55 -15.71
C ALA A 118 1.95 18.60 -15.95
N SER A 119 1.17 18.40 -17.02
CA SER A 119 0.01 19.23 -17.34
C SER A 119 -1.00 18.46 -18.19
N VAL A 120 -2.29 18.75 -18.01
CA VAL A 120 -3.36 18.26 -18.88
C VAL A 120 -4.42 19.35 -19.06
N SER A 121 -5.07 19.34 -20.22
CA SER A 121 -6.23 20.17 -20.53
C SER A 121 -7.19 19.38 -21.41
N ALA A 122 -8.48 19.69 -21.34
CA ALA A 122 -9.52 19.00 -22.09
C ALA A 122 -10.57 19.97 -22.63
N ALA A 123 -11.00 19.73 -23.87
CA ALA A 123 -12.04 20.48 -24.56
C ALA A 123 -13.09 19.52 -25.12
N VAL A 124 -14.34 19.68 -24.67
CA VAL A 124 -15.51 18.99 -25.24
C VAL A 124 -15.78 19.55 -26.63
N LEU A 125 -15.71 18.70 -27.65
CA LEU A 125 -15.94 19.08 -29.05
C LEU A 125 -17.37 18.78 -29.51
N ASP A 126 -17.90 17.63 -29.08
CA ASP A 126 -19.28 17.20 -29.32
C ASP A 126 -19.79 16.39 -28.11
N SER A 127 -21.09 16.43 -27.85
CA SER A 127 -21.76 15.67 -26.79
C SER A 127 -23.28 15.66 -26.97
N ASP A 128 -23.90 14.48 -26.89
CA ASP A 128 -25.33 14.25 -27.13
C ASP A 128 -25.82 13.09 -26.24
N ILE A 129 -27.13 12.87 -26.18
CA ILE A 129 -27.76 11.67 -25.62
C ILE A 129 -28.35 10.85 -26.78
N ILE A 130 -27.78 9.68 -27.04
CA ILE A 130 -28.13 8.81 -28.16
C ILE A 130 -28.83 7.55 -27.67
N THR A 131 -29.63 6.92 -28.53
CA THR A 131 -30.34 5.67 -28.19
C THR A 131 -29.34 4.56 -27.82
N SER A 132 -29.64 3.73 -26.83
CA SER A 132 -28.85 2.52 -26.51
C SER A 132 -29.74 1.44 -25.90
N GLY A 133 -30.48 0.71 -26.73
CA GLY A 133 -31.47 -0.24 -26.23
C GLY A 133 -32.05 -1.22 -27.25
N SER A 134 -32.70 -2.26 -26.72
CA SER A 134 -33.36 -3.32 -27.49
C SER A 134 -34.76 -2.89 -27.88
N ALA A 135 -35.19 -3.28 -29.07
CA ALA A 135 -36.57 -3.14 -29.52
C ALA A 135 -37.59 -3.78 -28.54
N GLU A 136 -37.17 -4.78 -27.76
CA GLU A 136 -38.02 -5.39 -26.72
C GLU A 136 -38.47 -4.37 -25.65
N ASN A 137 -37.72 -3.28 -25.46
CA ASN A 137 -37.98 -2.23 -24.48
C ASN A 137 -38.54 -0.93 -25.08
N PHE A 138 -39.25 -0.96 -26.23
CA PHE A 138 -39.85 0.23 -26.88
C PHE A 138 -40.61 1.22 -25.96
N ARG A 139 -41.12 0.77 -24.80
CA ARG A 139 -41.83 1.63 -23.84
C ARG A 139 -40.92 2.53 -23.01
N TYR A 140 -39.65 2.14 -22.85
CA TYR A 140 -38.65 2.83 -22.06
C TYR A 140 -37.34 2.87 -22.87
N PRO A 141 -37.19 3.84 -23.80
CA PRO A 141 -35.97 3.98 -24.56
C PRO A 141 -34.82 4.29 -23.61
N TYR A 142 -33.93 3.31 -23.46
CA TYR A 142 -32.63 3.47 -22.83
C TYR A 142 -31.72 4.29 -23.74
N HIS A 143 -30.93 5.17 -23.13
CA HIS A 143 -30.01 6.05 -23.83
C HIS A 143 -28.60 5.99 -23.22
N THR A 144 -27.60 6.37 -24.00
CA THR A 144 -26.22 6.57 -23.58
C THR A 144 -25.84 8.02 -23.87
N ALA A 145 -25.21 8.68 -22.91
CA ALA A 145 -24.60 9.98 -23.15
C ALA A 145 -23.21 9.74 -23.74
N TYR A 146 -22.88 10.44 -24.82
CA TYR A 146 -21.54 10.43 -25.38
C TYR A 146 -20.90 11.80 -25.32
N SER A 147 -19.57 11.82 -25.38
CA SER A 147 -18.82 13.00 -25.78
C SER A 147 -17.55 12.63 -26.53
N ASN A 148 -17.24 13.39 -27.58
CA ASN A 148 -15.91 13.47 -28.15
C ASN A 148 -15.17 14.64 -27.47
N THR A 149 -14.11 14.31 -26.73
CA THR A 149 -13.28 15.28 -26.00
C THR A 149 -11.85 15.21 -26.51
N ARG A 150 -11.30 16.35 -26.92
CA ARG A 150 -9.87 16.50 -27.21
C ARG A 150 -9.13 16.76 -25.91
N ILE A 151 -8.01 16.07 -25.71
CA ILE A 151 -7.21 16.11 -24.48
C ILE A 151 -5.75 16.37 -24.87
N THR A 152 -5.19 17.46 -24.36
CA THR A 152 -3.78 17.83 -24.60
C THR A 152 -3.01 17.74 -23.29
N SER A 153 -1.95 16.94 -23.27
CA SER A 153 -1.19 16.56 -22.08
C SER A 153 0.33 16.66 -22.30
N SER A 154 1.08 16.80 -21.20
CA SER A 154 2.54 16.72 -21.15
C SER A 154 3.01 16.16 -19.81
N GLY A 155 4.12 15.42 -19.80
CA GLY A 155 4.70 14.83 -18.58
C GLY A 155 3.86 13.72 -17.89
N LEU A 156 2.72 13.32 -18.45
CA LEU A 156 1.77 12.39 -17.84
C LEU A 156 1.71 11.06 -18.63
N PRO A 157 2.35 9.97 -18.15
CA PRO A 157 2.37 8.70 -18.88
C PRO A 157 1.00 8.01 -18.89
N ASN A 158 0.21 8.16 -17.82
CA ASN A 158 -1.13 7.60 -17.69
C ASN A 158 -2.07 8.56 -16.99
N ILE A 159 -3.36 8.48 -17.29
CA ILE A 159 -4.43 9.21 -16.62
C ILE A 159 -5.64 8.29 -16.42
N THR A 160 -6.31 8.40 -15.26
CA THR A 160 -7.63 7.79 -15.07
C THR A 160 -8.67 8.81 -15.50
N MET A 161 -9.47 8.52 -16.51
CA MET A 161 -10.52 9.42 -16.99
C MET A 161 -11.88 8.79 -16.86
N GLY A 162 -12.89 9.62 -16.65
CA GLY A 162 -14.26 9.18 -16.54
C GLY A 162 -15.26 10.19 -17.07
N ALA A 163 -16.45 9.68 -17.39
CA ALA A 163 -17.62 10.46 -17.72
C ALA A 163 -18.79 10.00 -16.86
N ALA A 164 -19.52 10.96 -16.28
CA ALA A 164 -20.63 10.72 -15.36
C ALA A 164 -21.80 11.66 -15.69
N LEU A 165 -22.98 11.10 -15.88
CA LEU A 165 -24.19 11.85 -16.22
C LEU A 165 -25.07 12.04 -14.97
N TYR A 166 -25.56 13.26 -14.76
CA TYR A 166 -26.40 13.62 -13.62
C TYR A 166 -27.70 14.31 -14.07
N ASP A 167 -28.81 14.10 -13.34
CA ASP A 167 -30.07 14.85 -13.56
C ASP A 167 -29.96 16.32 -13.10
N SER A 168 -29.21 16.56 -12.04
CA SER A 168 -29.02 17.90 -11.44
C SER A 168 -27.81 18.61 -12.01
N ILE A 169 -27.84 19.95 -11.98
CA ILE A 169 -26.74 20.77 -12.49
C ILE A 169 -25.46 20.53 -11.66
N VAL A 170 -24.44 19.99 -12.32
CA VAL A 170 -23.12 19.77 -11.73
C VAL A 170 -22.39 21.11 -11.66
N PRO A 171 -21.89 21.55 -10.48
CA PRO A 171 -21.24 22.84 -10.37
C PRO A 171 -20.01 22.99 -11.26
N SER A 172 -19.93 24.13 -11.94
CA SER A 172 -18.85 24.52 -12.86
C SER A 172 -18.00 25.68 -12.32
N SER A 173 -18.43 26.30 -11.23
CA SER A 173 -17.80 27.46 -10.58
C SER A 173 -17.89 27.33 -9.07
N VAL A 174 -16.80 27.62 -8.36
CA VAL A 174 -16.71 27.51 -6.90
C VAL A 174 -16.48 28.90 -6.30
N PHE A 175 -17.29 29.26 -5.32
CA PHE A 175 -17.20 30.53 -4.61
C PHE A 175 -17.08 30.31 -3.10
N VAL A 176 -16.28 31.12 -2.42
CA VAL A 176 -16.10 31.06 -0.96
C VAL A 176 -16.69 32.32 -0.34
N LEU A 177 -17.60 32.17 0.63
CA LEU A 177 -18.30 33.30 1.25
C LEU A 177 -17.41 34.02 2.26
N ARG A 178 -16.97 35.24 1.90
CA ARG A 178 -16.30 36.15 2.83
C ARG A 178 -17.34 36.73 3.81
N SER A 179 -17.33 36.16 5.02
CA SER A 179 -18.22 36.49 6.14
C SER A 179 -17.43 36.50 7.46
N ASN A 180 -18.06 36.93 8.55
CA ASN A 180 -17.49 36.75 9.89
C ASN A 180 -17.35 35.25 10.19
N ARG A 181 -16.30 34.84 10.91
CA ARG A 181 -15.97 33.43 11.16
C ARG A 181 -15.76 33.15 12.65
N TYR A 182 -15.96 31.90 13.05
CA TYR A 182 -15.73 31.40 14.41
C TYR A 182 -15.02 30.03 14.33
N GLN A 183 -13.91 29.86 15.06
CA GLN A 183 -13.05 28.66 14.96
C GLN A 183 -12.65 28.36 13.49
N ALA A 184 -12.07 29.37 12.86
CA ALA A 184 -11.55 29.35 11.50
C ALA A 184 -10.26 30.19 11.37
N GLU A 185 -9.37 30.09 12.36
CA GLU A 185 -8.02 30.68 12.33
C GLU A 185 -7.19 30.08 11.18
N SER A 186 -7.47 28.82 10.81
CA SER A 186 -6.90 28.12 9.66
C SER A 186 -7.48 28.51 8.28
N TYR A 187 -8.34 29.54 8.20
CA TYR A 187 -9.03 29.90 6.94
C TYR A 187 -8.08 30.22 5.77
N ASP A 188 -6.96 30.91 6.00
CA ASP A 188 -6.08 31.34 4.89
C ASP A 188 -5.34 30.15 4.26
N THR A 189 -4.98 29.12 5.05
CA THR A 189 -4.39 27.88 4.53
C THR A 189 -5.45 26.99 3.87
N PHE A 190 -6.67 26.94 4.42
CA PHE A 190 -7.84 26.34 3.78
C PHE A 190 -8.11 26.91 2.39
N LEU A 191 -8.22 28.24 2.28
CA LEU A 191 -8.49 28.91 1.01
C LEU A 191 -7.35 28.68 0.01
N SER A 192 -6.09 28.68 0.47
CA SER A 192 -4.91 28.43 -0.37
C SER A 192 -4.91 27.01 -0.94
N SER A 193 -5.08 25.97 -0.10
CA SER A 193 -5.10 24.57 -0.55
C SER A 193 -6.30 24.28 -1.45
N LEU A 194 -7.50 24.73 -1.07
CA LEU A 194 -8.71 24.64 -1.88
C LEU A 194 -8.52 25.26 -3.27
N SER A 195 -7.91 26.45 -3.34
CA SER A 195 -7.67 27.14 -4.62
C SER A 195 -6.64 26.40 -5.46
N MET A 196 -5.55 25.93 -4.86
CA MET A 196 -4.50 25.15 -5.52
C MET A 196 -5.07 23.86 -6.11
N SER A 197 -5.62 22.99 -5.26
CA SER A 197 -6.15 21.67 -5.61
C SER A 197 -7.32 21.71 -6.60
N LEU A 198 -8.11 22.79 -6.62
CA LEU A 198 -9.12 23.02 -7.68
C LEU A 198 -8.51 23.57 -8.98
N SER A 199 -7.51 24.45 -8.90
CA SER A 199 -6.84 25.01 -10.08
C SER A 199 -6.05 23.96 -10.88
N GLU A 200 -5.48 22.96 -10.20
CA GLU A 200 -4.82 21.78 -10.80
C GLU A 200 -5.78 20.88 -11.59
N SER A 201 -7.10 21.07 -11.42
CA SER A 201 -8.16 20.45 -12.22
C SER A 201 -8.87 21.43 -13.18
N GLY A 202 -8.42 22.69 -13.23
CA GLY A 202 -9.00 23.75 -14.06
C GLY A 202 -10.35 24.29 -13.55
N ILE A 203 -10.55 24.32 -12.22
CA ILE A 203 -11.67 24.98 -11.55
C ILE A 203 -11.13 26.16 -10.74
N GLU A 204 -11.70 27.36 -10.92
CA GLU A 204 -11.36 28.51 -10.08
C GLU A 204 -12.21 28.56 -8.81
N ALA A 205 -11.57 28.83 -7.67
CA ALA A 205 -12.21 29.13 -6.40
C ALA A 205 -12.10 30.63 -6.10
N ASN A 206 -13.22 31.35 -6.10
CA ASN A 206 -13.24 32.81 -5.96
C ASN A 206 -13.92 33.26 -4.66
N GLU A 207 -13.30 34.14 -3.86
CA GLU A 207 -13.99 34.76 -2.72
C GLU A 207 -15.05 35.77 -3.19
N ILE A 208 -16.23 35.76 -2.53
CA ILE A 208 -17.32 36.71 -2.78
C ILE A 208 -17.88 37.29 -1.49
N SER A 209 -18.48 38.47 -1.57
CA SER A 209 -19.21 39.07 -0.46
C SER A 209 -20.68 38.63 -0.42
N VAL A 210 -21.33 38.83 0.75
CA VAL A 210 -22.78 38.59 0.92
C VAL A 210 -23.63 39.36 -0.10
N SER A 211 -23.19 40.55 -0.55
CA SER A 211 -23.95 41.35 -1.53
C SER A 211 -23.86 40.83 -2.98
N GLU A 212 -23.05 39.81 -3.21
CA GLU A 212 -22.84 39.20 -4.54
C GLU A 212 -23.53 37.84 -4.67
N LEU A 213 -24.06 37.30 -3.58
CA LEU A 213 -24.85 36.06 -3.56
C LEU A 213 -26.03 36.10 -4.54
N ASP A 214 -26.69 37.26 -4.69
CA ASP A 214 -27.78 37.45 -5.64
C ASP A 214 -27.33 37.32 -7.11
N ARG A 215 -26.03 37.41 -7.42
CA ARG A 215 -25.48 37.30 -8.77
C ARG A 215 -25.11 35.87 -9.18
N LEU A 216 -25.07 34.92 -8.24
CA LEU A 216 -24.63 33.55 -8.51
C LEU A 216 -25.54 32.82 -9.51
N SER A 217 -24.94 32.23 -10.54
CA SER A 217 -25.64 31.38 -11.51
C SER A 217 -26.13 30.07 -10.88
N SER A 218 -27.16 29.47 -11.49
CA SER A 218 -27.45 28.05 -11.32
C SER A 218 -26.22 27.22 -11.69
N GLY A 219 -25.87 26.19 -10.92
CA GLY A 219 -24.62 25.44 -11.15
C GLY A 219 -23.36 26.14 -10.61
N SER A 220 -23.51 27.08 -9.68
CA SER A 220 -22.42 27.51 -8.80
C SER A 220 -22.43 26.70 -7.50
N MET A 221 -21.25 26.48 -6.93
CA MET A 221 -21.11 26.09 -5.52
C MET A 221 -20.76 27.31 -4.67
N LEU A 222 -21.38 27.41 -3.49
CA LEU A 222 -21.06 28.38 -2.45
C LEU A 222 -20.54 27.66 -1.21
N ILE A 223 -19.25 27.79 -0.91
CA ILE A 223 -18.64 27.28 0.31
C ILE A 223 -18.80 28.34 1.42
N VAL A 224 -19.24 27.94 2.61
CA VAL A 224 -19.51 28.81 3.75
C VAL A 224 -18.71 28.32 4.97
N PRO A 225 -17.42 28.70 5.09
CA PRO A 225 -16.52 28.25 6.15
C PRO A 225 -16.50 29.25 7.31
N SER A 226 -17.66 29.46 7.93
CA SER A 226 -17.88 30.49 8.97
C SER A 226 -18.00 29.93 10.39
N GLY A 227 -18.10 28.61 10.56
CA GLY A 227 -18.17 27.93 11.87
C GLY A 227 -19.51 28.04 12.59
N TYR A 228 -20.21 29.16 12.44
CA TYR A 228 -21.65 29.31 12.63
C TYR A 228 -22.26 29.88 11.35
N ILE A 229 -23.51 29.55 11.04
CA ILE A 229 -24.19 30.04 9.82
C ILE A 229 -24.31 31.58 9.87
N PRO A 230 -23.97 32.32 8.79
CA PRO A 230 -24.10 33.78 8.80
C PRO A 230 -25.57 34.23 8.90
N GLU A 231 -25.80 35.28 9.69
CA GLU A 231 -27.10 35.91 9.92
C GLU A 231 -27.88 36.17 8.63
N GLU A 232 -27.20 36.57 7.55
CA GLU A 232 -27.80 36.90 6.27
C GLU A 232 -28.35 35.70 5.50
N LEU A 233 -27.84 34.49 5.74
CA LEU A 233 -28.33 33.28 5.08
C LEU A 233 -29.63 32.77 5.72
N VAL A 234 -29.83 33.00 7.03
CA VAL A 234 -30.94 32.45 7.83
C VAL A 234 -32.02 33.47 8.22
N SER A 235 -31.73 34.78 8.15
CA SER A 235 -32.67 35.83 8.55
C SER A 235 -33.69 36.21 7.46
N GLY A 236 -34.78 36.87 7.90
CA GLY A 236 -35.85 37.34 7.03
C GLY A 236 -37.07 36.42 6.98
N SER A 237 -38.07 36.81 6.18
CA SER A 237 -39.31 36.04 5.96
C SER A 237 -39.15 34.92 4.94
N LYS A 238 -38.23 35.08 3.99
CA LYS A 238 -37.70 34.03 3.11
C LYS A 238 -36.17 34.04 3.25
N PRO A 239 -35.59 33.14 4.06
CA PRO A 239 -34.14 33.06 4.26
C PRO A 239 -33.38 32.88 2.96
N MET A 240 -32.27 33.61 2.80
CA MET A 240 -31.49 33.62 1.55
C MET A 240 -30.97 32.23 1.19
N LEU A 241 -30.62 31.38 2.18
CA LEU A 241 -30.19 30.00 1.97
C LEU A 241 -31.16 29.19 1.09
N TYR A 242 -32.47 29.28 1.36
CA TYR A 242 -33.48 28.58 0.55
C TYR A 242 -33.58 29.16 -0.86
N SER A 243 -33.45 30.47 -1.02
CA SER A 243 -33.45 31.11 -2.35
C SER A 243 -32.22 30.78 -3.21
N LEU A 244 -31.08 30.47 -2.59
CA LEU A 244 -29.88 29.98 -3.29
C LEU A 244 -30.11 28.55 -3.78
N MET A 245 -30.60 27.65 -2.91
CA MET A 245 -30.92 26.26 -3.32
C MET A 245 -32.02 26.21 -4.39
N GLU A 246 -33.07 27.04 -4.30
CA GLU A 246 -34.09 27.17 -5.36
C GLU A 246 -33.55 27.62 -6.73
N ARG A 247 -32.34 28.20 -6.78
CA ARG A 247 -31.66 28.57 -8.03
C ARG A 247 -30.78 27.44 -8.58
N GLY A 248 -30.74 26.26 -7.94
CA GLY A 248 -29.80 25.19 -8.30
C GLY A 248 -28.35 25.53 -7.90
N ILE A 249 -28.15 26.26 -6.80
CA ILE A 249 -26.83 26.47 -6.20
C ILE A 249 -26.61 25.37 -5.15
N THR A 250 -25.40 24.79 -5.15
CA THR A 250 -24.98 23.88 -4.06
C THR A 250 -24.31 24.71 -2.97
N VAL A 251 -24.77 24.62 -1.73
CA VAL A 251 -24.15 25.29 -0.58
C VAL A 251 -23.35 24.27 0.21
N PHE A 252 -22.04 24.48 0.39
CA PHE A 252 -21.18 23.63 1.21
C PHE A 252 -20.81 24.38 2.49
N TYR A 253 -21.55 24.13 3.55
CA TYR A 253 -21.36 24.78 4.85
C TYR A 253 -20.42 23.97 5.73
N ILE A 254 -19.48 24.67 6.37
CA ILE A 254 -18.51 24.11 7.32
C ILE A 254 -18.71 24.85 8.66
N GLY A 255 -19.37 24.17 9.61
CA GLY A 255 -19.62 24.71 10.95
C GLY A 255 -20.60 23.89 11.80
N GLN A 256 -20.93 24.45 12.96
CA GLN A 256 -21.88 23.91 13.94
C GLN A 256 -23.34 23.98 13.44
N ASP A 257 -24.28 23.37 14.16
CA ASP A 257 -25.70 23.35 13.80
C ASP A 257 -26.32 24.76 13.72
N PHE A 258 -27.51 24.86 13.10
CA PHE A 258 -28.22 26.13 12.94
C PHE A 258 -29.02 26.57 14.17
N SER A 259 -28.73 26.10 15.39
CA SER A 259 -29.29 26.67 16.63
C SER A 259 -28.77 28.08 16.92
N ARG A 260 -27.57 28.39 16.40
CA ARG A 260 -26.91 29.70 16.50
C ARG A 260 -26.44 30.17 15.13
N MET A 261 -26.36 31.48 14.98
CA MET A 261 -25.82 32.17 13.81
C MET A 261 -24.76 33.20 14.24
N ILE A 262 -23.84 33.54 13.33
CA ILE A 262 -22.91 34.64 13.53
C ILE A 262 -23.45 35.92 12.90
N SER A 263 -23.56 36.98 13.70
CA SER A 263 -24.09 38.27 13.25
C SER A 263 -23.12 39.04 12.37
N LYS A 264 -23.62 40.12 11.75
CA LYS A 264 -22.81 41.14 11.08
C LYS A 264 -21.74 41.78 11.96
N THR A 265 -21.90 41.74 13.29
CA THR A 265 -20.92 42.24 14.28
C THR A 265 -19.96 41.15 14.78
N GLY A 266 -19.91 39.98 14.13
CA GLY A 266 -19.11 38.83 14.57
C GLY A 266 -19.61 38.18 15.86
N SER A 267 -20.82 38.52 16.31
CA SER A 267 -21.36 38.07 17.59
C SER A 267 -22.22 36.83 17.39
N VAL A 268 -21.96 35.78 18.16
CA VAL A 268 -22.76 34.54 18.10
C VAL A 268 -24.09 34.76 18.83
N VAL A 269 -25.21 34.59 18.11
CA VAL A 269 -26.57 34.83 18.60
C VAL A 269 -27.50 33.66 18.25
N PRO A 270 -28.62 33.44 18.96
CA PRO A 270 -29.59 32.40 18.60
C PRO A 270 -30.20 32.65 17.22
N THR A 271 -30.37 31.59 16.42
CA THR A 271 -31.02 31.69 15.11
C THR A 271 -32.51 32.05 15.28
N PRO A 272 -33.08 32.96 14.46
CA PRO A 272 -34.49 33.33 14.54
C PRO A 272 -35.43 32.13 14.46
N SER A 273 -36.43 32.08 15.34
CA SER A 273 -37.42 31.00 15.36
C SER A 273 -38.29 30.95 14.10
N SER A 274 -38.32 32.00 13.28
CA SER A 274 -38.90 32.00 11.93
C SER A 274 -38.19 31.04 10.98
N PHE A 275 -36.88 30.84 11.13
CA PHE A 275 -36.11 29.87 10.35
C PHE A 275 -36.45 28.44 10.76
N THR A 276 -36.41 28.13 12.07
CA THR A 276 -36.68 26.78 12.59
C THR A 276 -38.15 26.38 12.50
N THR A 277 -39.07 27.35 12.43
CA THR A 277 -40.50 27.08 12.18
C THR A 277 -40.88 27.04 10.70
N TYR A 278 -40.02 27.48 9.78
CA TYR A 278 -40.27 27.51 8.33
C TYR A 278 -40.78 26.15 7.84
N ARG A 279 -42.01 26.14 7.32
CA ARG A 279 -42.84 24.94 7.35
C ARG A 279 -42.45 23.89 6.30
N ASP A 280 -41.87 24.36 5.19
CA ASP A 280 -41.62 23.58 3.99
C ASP A 280 -40.11 23.29 3.80
N GLY A 281 -39.31 23.33 4.88
CA GLY A 281 -37.86 23.19 4.77
C GLY A 281 -37.11 23.00 6.09
N ARG A 282 -37.69 22.31 7.07
CA ARG A 282 -37.01 22.08 8.35
C ARG A 282 -35.81 21.15 8.17
N ILE A 283 -34.61 21.70 8.36
CA ILE A 283 -33.40 20.92 8.63
C ILE A 283 -33.45 20.49 10.10
N SER A 284 -33.43 19.18 10.34
CA SER A 284 -33.35 18.58 11.67
C SER A 284 -31.92 18.11 11.91
N PHE A 285 -31.32 18.60 12.99
CA PHE A 285 -29.98 18.23 13.44
C PHE A 285 -30.05 17.19 14.56
N ASP A 286 -29.16 16.20 14.54
CA ASP A 286 -29.06 15.15 15.56
C ASP A 286 -27.62 15.01 16.04
N ALA A 287 -27.36 15.50 17.26
CA ALA A 287 -26.07 15.37 17.95
C ALA A 287 -25.83 13.97 18.56
N GLY A 288 -26.83 13.08 18.50
CA GLY A 288 -26.71 11.66 18.86
C GLY A 288 -26.35 10.76 17.66
N ALA A 289 -26.28 11.29 16.45
CA ALA A 289 -25.94 10.54 15.24
C ALA A 289 -24.47 10.07 15.30
N SER A 290 -24.27 8.76 15.46
CA SER A 290 -22.95 8.13 15.52
C SER A 290 -22.24 8.18 14.15
N MET A 291 -21.60 9.30 13.86
CA MET A 291 -20.80 9.51 12.65
C MET A 291 -19.34 9.09 12.88
N SER A 292 -18.89 8.12 12.08
CA SER A 292 -17.50 7.68 12.03
C SER A 292 -16.97 8.03 10.64
N PRO A 293 -16.07 9.02 10.50
CA PRO A 293 -15.41 9.32 9.24
C PRO A 293 -14.80 8.07 8.61
N ASP A 294 -14.90 7.92 7.29
CA ASP A 294 -14.20 6.88 6.55
C ASP A 294 -12.81 7.33 6.10
N SER A 295 -11.96 6.41 5.67
CA SER A 295 -10.56 6.69 5.30
C SER A 295 -10.37 7.47 3.99
N THR A 296 -11.42 8.13 3.48
CA THR A 296 -11.37 8.96 2.27
C THR A 296 -11.67 10.44 2.52
N VAL A 297 -11.84 10.81 3.79
CA VAL A 297 -11.98 12.19 4.29
C VAL A 297 -11.17 12.35 5.59
N SER A 298 -10.60 13.53 5.82
CA SER A 298 -9.70 13.80 6.94
C SER A 298 -10.38 14.48 8.14
N ILE A 299 -11.67 14.80 8.01
CA ILE A 299 -12.50 15.38 9.08
C ILE A 299 -12.56 14.48 10.33
N LYS A 300 -12.45 15.09 11.52
CA LYS A 300 -12.47 14.48 12.84
C LYS A 300 -13.66 14.98 13.66
N ASN A 301 -14.07 14.18 14.65
CA ASN A 301 -15.06 14.54 15.67
C ASN A 301 -16.34 15.23 15.14
N PRO A 302 -17.04 14.64 14.14
CA PRO A 302 -18.28 15.20 13.60
C PRO A 302 -19.33 15.40 14.71
N LEU A 303 -19.85 16.63 14.84
CA LEU A 303 -20.69 17.04 15.99
C LEU A 303 -22.19 16.71 15.84
N TYR A 304 -22.67 16.47 14.61
CA TYR A 304 -24.08 16.23 14.32
C TYR A 304 -24.28 15.52 12.98
N GLY A 305 -25.36 14.75 12.86
CA GLY A 305 -25.99 14.43 11.58
C GLY A 305 -27.11 15.43 11.25
N ALA A 306 -27.48 15.54 9.97
CA ALA A 306 -28.61 16.38 9.55
C ALA A 306 -29.53 15.64 8.55
N SER A 307 -30.83 15.98 8.59
CA SER A 307 -31.87 15.42 7.72
C SER A 307 -32.97 16.44 7.44
N GLY A 308 -33.77 16.22 6.38
CA GLY A 308 -34.92 17.07 6.04
C GLY A 308 -34.94 17.57 4.59
N LEU A 309 -35.63 18.69 4.37
CA LEU A 309 -35.92 19.27 3.04
C LEU A 309 -36.66 18.27 2.12
N ASP A 310 -36.21 18.00 0.90
CA ASP A 310 -36.88 17.08 -0.03
C ASP A 310 -36.34 15.64 0.09
N SER A 311 -35.03 15.48 0.29
CA SER A 311 -34.36 14.21 0.56
C SER A 311 -33.03 14.42 1.28
N SER A 312 -32.56 13.42 2.04
CA SER A 312 -31.32 13.52 2.82
C SER A 312 -30.55 12.21 2.92
N TRP A 313 -29.23 12.27 2.82
CA TRP A 313 -28.31 11.15 3.01
C TRP A 313 -26.93 11.63 3.52
N SER A 314 -25.99 10.72 3.72
CA SER A 314 -24.62 11.04 4.12
C SER A 314 -23.57 10.37 3.25
N PHE A 315 -22.35 10.93 3.22
CA PHE A 315 -21.16 10.34 2.61
C PHE A 315 -19.91 10.60 3.46
N GLY A 316 -18.82 9.87 3.21
CA GLY A 316 -17.57 10.04 3.97
C GLY A 316 -17.68 9.62 5.44
N GLY A 317 -18.79 8.98 5.84
CA GLY A 317 -19.12 8.70 7.25
C GLY A 317 -19.46 9.92 8.12
N ALA A 318 -19.34 11.15 7.59
CA ALA A 318 -19.40 12.39 8.36
C ALA A 318 -20.19 13.54 7.70
N TYR A 319 -20.29 13.60 6.37
CA TYR A 319 -20.94 14.72 5.69
C TYR A 319 -22.43 14.43 5.49
N SER A 320 -23.31 15.38 5.83
CA SER A 320 -24.75 15.27 5.55
C SER A 320 -25.10 16.07 4.28
N VAL A 321 -25.90 15.49 3.39
CA VAL A 321 -26.42 16.13 2.17
C VAL A 321 -27.94 16.22 2.27
N LEU A 322 -28.48 17.40 1.99
CA LEU A 322 -29.92 17.65 1.90
C LEU A 322 -30.23 18.27 0.53
N ALA A 323 -31.21 17.74 -0.19
CA ALA A 323 -31.69 18.31 -1.46
C ALA A 323 -32.87 19.27 -1.21
N TYR A 324 -32.91 20.39 -1.94
CA TYR A 324 -34.05 21.31 -1.95
C TYR A 324 -34.25 21.96 -3.32
N ARG A 325 -35.38 21.65 -3.98
CA ARG A 325 -35.85 22.30 -5.22
C ARG A 325 -34.80 22.40 -6.35
N GLY A 326 -33.92 21.40 -6.45
CA GLY A 326 -32.87 21.32 -7.48
C GLY A 326 -31.50 21.88 -7.05
N GLY A 327 -31.41 22.53 -5.89
CA GLY A 327 -30.15 22.80 -5.20
C GLY A 327 -29.92 21.82 -4.05
N PHE A 328 -28.76 21.95 -3.41
CA PHE A 328 -28.31 21.06 -2.34
C PHE A 328 -27.62 21.87 -1.24
N ILE A 329 -27.69 21.38 0.00
CA ILE A 329 -26.77 21.79 1.06
C ILE A 329 -25.97 20.58 1.54
N ILE A 330 -24.64 20.73 1.52
CA ILE A 330 -23.67 19.83 2.13
C ILE A 330 -23.28 20.45 3.47
N LEU A 331 -23.34 19.66 4.52
CA LEU A 331 -23.02 20.06 5.88
C LEU A 331 -21.81 19.24 6.35
N ALA A 332 -20.66 19.90 6.51
CA ALA A 332 -19.56 19.37 7.30
C ALA A 332 -19.80 19.72 8.77
N PRO A 333 -19.98 18.73 9.67
CA PRO A 333 -20.45 18.96 11.03
C PRO A 333 -19.34 19.38 12.01
N GLN A 334 -18.44 20.25 11.57
CA GLN A 334 -17.41 20.89 12.38
C GLN A 334 -17.02 22.25 11.78
N THR A 335 -16.46 23.11 12.63
CA THR A 335 -15.71 24.30 12.24
C THR A 335 -14.37 23.90 11.61
N LEU A 336 -13.65 24.81 10.94
CA LEU A 336 -12.38 24.46 10.29
C LEU A 336 -11.35 23.99 11.32
N ASP A 337 -11.13 24.75 12.40
CA ASP A 337 -10.11 24.44 13.39
C ASP A 337 -10.49 23.25 14.30
N GLY A 338 -11.79 22.92 14.40
CA GLY A 338 -12.29 21.80 15.19
C GLY A 338 -12.43 20.49 14.40
N GLY A 339 -12.51 20.58 13.06
CA GLY A 339 -12.72 19.44 12.17
C GLY A 339 -11.45 18.82 11.60
N TRP A 340 -10.37 19.58 11.40
CA TRP A 340 -9.18 19.09 10.72
C TRP A 340 -7.90 19.47 11.48
N GLU A 341 -6.80 18.74 11.23
CA GLU A 341 -5.49 19.06 11.82
C GLU A 341 -4.90 20.37 11.27
N THR A 342 -5.22 20.68 10.02
CA THR A 342 -4.78 21.89 9.32
C THR A 342 -5.87 22.38 8.39
N GLY A 343 -5.86 23.69 8.10
CA GLY A 343 -6.72 24.27 7.06
C GLY A 343 -6.47 23.65 5.69
N SER A 344 -5.21 23.28 5.37
CA SER A 344 -4.88 22.59 4.12
C SER A 344 -5.63 21.28 3.97
N ALA A 345 -5.61 20.40 4.99
CA ALA A 345 -6.37 19.15 4.97
C ALA A 345 -7.88 19.38 4.76
N ALA A 346 -8.45 20.42 5.37
CA ALA A 346 -9.84 20.82 5.14
C ALA A 346 -10.10 21.33 3.70
N GLY A 347 -9.13 22.04 3.11
CA GLY A 347 -9.19 22.55 1.74
C GLY A 347 -9.09 21.43 0.70
N ASP A 348 -8.26 20.43 0.98
CA ASP A 348 -8.06 19.26 0.12
C ASP A 348 -9.23 18.27 0.24
N ASP A 349 -9.79 18.05 1.45
CA ASP A 349 -11.08 17.37 1.65
C ASP A 349 -12.17 18.04 0.81
N ALA A 350 -12.27 19.37 0.87
CA ALA A 350 -13.30 20.13 0.16
C ALA A 350 -13.10 20.08 -1.37
N ALA A 351 -11.86 20.25 -1.86
CA ALA A 351 -11.54 20.11 -3.28
C ALA A 351 -11.84 18.70 -3.79
N ASN A 352 -11.43 17.66 -3.06
CA ASN A 352 -11.72 16.26 -3.38
C ASN A 352 -13.24 16.02 -3.50
N ILE A 353 -14.02 16.46 -2.50
CA ILE A 353 -15.50 16.35 -2.49
C ILE A 353 -16.12 16.99 -3.75
N ILE A 354 -15.63 18.17 -4.16
CA ILE A 354 -16.06 18.90 -5.36
C ILE A 354 -15.71 18.12 -6.63
N LEU A 355 -14.44 17.73 -6.79
CA LEU A 355 -13.91 17.06 -7.97
C LEU A 355 -14.55 15.70 -8.22
N ILE A 356 -14.90 14.94 -7.17
CA ILE A 356 -15.65 13.69 -7.28
C ILE A 356 -17.17 13.90 -7.29
N THR A 357 -17.66 15.06 -6.86
CA THR A 357 -19.09 15.46 -6.86
C THR A 357 -19.96 14.56 -5.97
N ARG A 358 -19.48 14.27 -4.76
CA ARG A 358 -20.01 13.20 -3.87
C ARG A 358 -21.46 13.39 -3.36
N TRP A 359 -22.02 14.59 -3.49
CA TRP A 359 -23.41 14.91 -3.15
C TRP A 359 -24.39 14.72 -4.32
N LEU A 360 -23.95 14.16 -5.45
CA LEU A 360 -24.83 13.75 -6.54
C LEU A 360 -24.59 12.26 -6.88
N THR A 361 -25.67 11.50 -7.01
CA THR A 361 -25.61 10.14 -7.59
C THR A 361 -25.68 10.26 -9.12
N PRO A 362 -24.70 9.75 -9.89
CA PRO A 362 -24.80 9.74 -11.35
C PRO A 362 -25.85 8.71 -11.81
N LYS A 363 -26.59 9.04 -12.87
CA LYS A 363 -27.51 8.12 -13.55
C LYS A 363 -26.76 6.97 -14.22
N ALA A 364 -25.58 7.29 -14.75
CA ALA A 364 -24.65 6.38 -15.37
C ALA A 364 -23.25 6.99 -15.33
N SER A 365 -22.22 6.16 -15.11
CA SER A 365 -20.82 6.56 -15.16
C SER A 365 -19.94 5.49 -15.81
N ALA A 366 -18.89 5.93 -16.49
CA ALA A 366 -17.85 5.08 -17.06
C ALA A 366 -16.48 5.63 -16.66
N GLU A 367 -15.53 4.75 -16.33
CA GLU A 367 -14.12 5.09 -16.11
C GLU A 367 -13.22 4.22 -16.98
N ALA A 368 -12.13 4.80 -17.47
CA ALA A 368 -11.09 4.13 -18.23
C ALA A 368 -9.72 4.74 -17.90
N VAL A 369 -8.74 3.90 -17.60
CA VAL A 369 -7.32 4.31 -17.60
C VAL A 369 -6.84 4.36 -19.05
N ARG A 370 -6.20 5.47 -19.43
CA ARG A 370 -5.54 5.63 -20.74
C ARG A 370 -4.10 6.10 -20.55
N THR A 371 -3.21 5.56 -21.36
CA THR A 371 -1.93 6.20 -21.70
C THR A 371 -2.24 7.31 -22.71
N LEU A 372 -1.66 8.49 -22.53
CA LEU A 372 -1.80 9.62 -23.48
C LEU A 372 -0.49 9.80 -24.27
N THR A 373 -0.62 10.30 -25.50
CA THR A 373 0.48 10.53 -26.46
C THR A 373 0.64 12.00 -26.86
N GLY A 374 0.14 12.90 -26.02
CA GLY A 374 0.22 14.35 -26.20
C GLY A 374 -1.15 14.94 -26.46
N ASP A 375 -1.53 15.05 -27.73
CA ASP A 375 -2.81 15.62 -28.19
C ASP A 375 -3.72 14.53 -28.76
N ASP A 376 -4.58 13.97 -27.91
CA ASP A 376 -5.40 12.80 -28.19
C ASP A 376 -6.90 13.15 -28.26
N TYR A 377 -7.67 12.34 -28.99
CA TYR A 377 -9.13 12.45 -29.08
C TYR A 377 -9.77 11.25 -28.40
N VAL A 378 -10.63 11.50 -27.42
CA VAL A 378 -11.24 10.46 -26.57
C VAL A 378 -12.75 10.54 -26.65
N GLU A 379 -13.37 9.49 -27.19
CA GLU A 379 -14.79 9.23 -27.04
C GLU A 379 -15.07 8.60 -25.66
N PHE A 380 -16.02 9.20 -24.94
CA PHE A 380 -16.62 8.66 -23.73
C PHE A 380 -18.06 8.24 -24.02
N PHE A 381 -18.45 7.06 -23.54
CA PHE A 381 -19.82 6.55 -23.60
C PHE A 381 -20.24 6.08 -22.20
N THR A 382 -21.35 6.59 -21.67
CA THR A 382 -21.90 6.10 -20.40
C THR A 382 -22.59 4.74 -20.57
N PRO A 383 -22.74 3.96 -19.48
CA PRO A 383 -23.78 2.93 -19.41
C PRO A 383 -25.16 3.48 -19.81
N SER A 384 -26.04 2.59 -20.22
CA SER A 384 -27.42 2.90 -20.60
C SER A 384 -28.25 3.36 -19.38
N PHE A 385 -29.03 4.42 -19.55
CA PHE A 385 -29.88 5.03 -18.51
C PHE A 385 -31.25 5.50 -19.08
N GLU A 386 -32.16 5.92 -18.20
CA GLU A 386 -33.49 6.45 -18.58
C GLU A 386 -33.53 7.99 -18.54
N GLY A 387 -34.02 8.60 -19.62
CA GLY A 387 -34.16 10.05 -19.79
C GLY A 387 -33.46 10.58 -21.04
N SER A 388 -33.80 11.81 -21.46
CA SER A 388 -33.34 12.43 -22.72
C SER A 388 -32.52 13.71 -22.53
N SER A 389 -32.23 14.10 -21.28
CA SER A 389 -31.35 15.23 -20.93
C SER A 389 -30.58 14.96 -19.64
N GLY A 390 -29.51 15.71 -19.40
CA GLY A 390 -28.71 15.69 -18.18
C GLY A 390 -27.43 16.52 -18.27
N TYR A 391 -26.62 16.49 -17.23
CA TYR A 391 -25.32 17.15 -17.16
C TYR A 391 -24.22 16.11 -17.21
N LEU A 392 -23.48 16.07 -18.31
CA LEU A 392 -22.35 15.17 -18.53
C LEU A 392 -21.08 15.83 -17.97
N LYS A 393 -20.63 15.36 -16.81
CA LYS A 393 -19.32 15.65 -16.26
C LYS A 393 -18.29 14.75 -16.93
N ILE A 394 -17.16 15.32 -17.34
CA ILE A 394 -16.01 14.60 -17.89
C ILE A 394 -14.78 15.03 -17.09
N TYR A 395 -14.02 14.07 -16.61
CA TYR A 395 -12.88 14.32 -15.73
C TYR A 395 -11.69 13.42 -16.07
N GLY A 396 -10.50 13.88 -15.73
CA GLY A 396 -9.26 13.10 -15.77
C GLY A 396 -8.41 13.43 -14.55
N ILE A 397 -7.82 12.42 -13.92
CA ILE A 397 -6.95 12.57 -12.74
C ILE A 397 -5.76 11.61 -12.90
N ASN A 398 -4.54 12.13 -12.80
CA ASN A 398 -3.34 11.31 -12.57
C ASN A 398 -3.10 11.19 -11.05
N LYS A 399 -3.11 9.97 -10.52
CA LYS A 399 -3.03 9.73 -9.06
C LYS A 399 -1.63 9.92 -8.46
N GLU A 400 -0.61 10.07 -9.30
CA GLU A 400 0.80 10.19 -8.87
C GLU A 400 1.22 11.66 -8.72
N SER A 401 0.63 12.55 -9.52
CA SER A 401 0.90 13.99 -9.58
C SER A 401 -0.27 14.88 -9.16
N GLN A 402 -1.46 14.30 -8.89
CA GLN A 402 -2.76 14.96 -8.66
C GLN A 402 -3.31 15.84 -9.79
N VAL A 403 -2.47 16.24 -10.75
CA VAL A 403 -2.84 16.98 -11.97
C VAL A 403 -4.01 16.32 -12.70
N GLY A 404 -4.99 17.12 -13.10
CA GLY A 404 -6.22 16.64 -13.71
C GLY A 404 -6.95 17.66 -14.58
N PHE A 405 -8.15 17.31 -14.99
CA PHE A 405 -9.08 18.22 -15.64
C PHE A 405 -10.52 17.92 -15.23
N TYR A 406 -11.35 18.96 -15.25
CA TYR A 406 -12.78 18.88 -15.01
C TYR A 406 -13.55 19.72 -16.05
N LYS A 407 -14.57 19.12 -16.68
CA LYS A 407 -15.48 19.78 -17.62
C LYS A 407 -16.91 19.28 -17.40
N VAL A 408 -17.89 20.13 -17.66
CA VAL A 408 -19.32 19.81 -17.59
C VAL A 408 -19.98 20.34 -18.87
N ALA A 409 -20.72 19.48 -19.55
CA ALA A 409 -21.59 19.84 -20.67
C ALA A 409 -23.05 19.53 -20.31
N PHE A 410 -23.98 20.43 -20.62
CA PHE A 410 -25.39 20.06 -20.66
C PHE A 410 -25.64 19.27 -21.94
N VAL A 411 -26.13 18.05 -21.81
CA VAL A 411 -26.46 17.17 -22.93
C VAL A 411 -27.96 16.95 -22.99
N GLN A 412 -28.50 17.04 -24.19
CA GLN A 412 -29.89 16.74 -24.51
C GLN A 412 -29.91 16.02 -25.85
N LYS A 413 -30.73 14.97 -25.95
CA LYS A 413 -30.95 14.23 -27.19
C LYS A 413 -31.32 15.17 -28.35
N GLY A 414 -30.43 15.29 -29.34
CA GLY A 414 -30.59 16.21 -30.47
C GLY A 414 -31.60 15.76 -31.54
N THR A 415 -31.98 14.48 -31.58
CA THR A 415 -32.86 13.89 -32.60
C THR A 415 -34.17 13.36 -32.00
N LYS A 416 -35.30 13.50 -32.71
CA LYS A 416 -36.56 12.85 -32.27
C LYS A 416 -36.59 11.35 -32.57
N GLY A 417 -35.78 10.88 -33.52
CA GLY A 417 -35.76 9.48 -33.92
C GLY A 417 -34.96 8.56 -32.99
N GLU A 418 -35.17 7.27 -33.17
CA GLU A 418 -34.51 6.17 -32.45
C GLU A 418 -33.84 5.22 -33.45
N ILE A 419 -32.80 4.51 -33.01
CA ILE A 419 -32.36 3.28 -33.67
C ILE A 419 -32.17 2.21 -32.60
N TYR A 420 -32.97 1.16 -32.66
CA TYR A 420 -32.87 0.01 -31.77
C TYR A 420 -32.17 -1.14 -32.48
N SER A 421 -31.32 -1.85 -31.75
CA SER A 421 -30.67 -3.07 -32.23
C SER A 421 -31.09 -4.28 -31.40
N ARG A 422 -31.22 -5.46 -32.02
CA ARG A 422 -31.37 -6.72 -31.27
C ARG A 422 -30.01 -7.17 -30.70
N GLY A 423 -29.55 -6.41 -29.70
CA GLY A 423 -28.25 -6.54 -29.05
C GLY A 423 -27.38 -5.29 -29.25
N HIS A 424 -26.92 -4.66 -28.16
CA HIS A 424 -26.18 -3.37 -28.21
C HIS A 424 -24.68 -3.54 -28.46
N SER A 425 -24.28 -4.81 -28.63
CA SER A 425 -22.94 -5.16 -29.04
C SER A 425 -22.98 -6.26 -30.09
N ILE A 426 -22.15 -6.10 -31.12
CA ILE A 426 -21.92 -7.07 -32.20
C ILE A 426 -20.54 -7.69 -32.04
N MET A 427 -20.31 -8.83 -32.69
CA MET A 427 -18.96 -9.22 -33.05
C MET A 427 -18.46 -8.32 -34.19
N PRO A 428 -17.15 -8.02 -34.27
CA PRO A 428 -16.55 -7.56 -35.51
C PRO A 428 -16.91 -8.51 -36.66
N GLY A 429 -17.32 -8.00 -37.82
CA GLY A 429 -17.83 -8.82 -38.94
C GLY A 429 -16.81 -9.82 -39.49
N ASP A 430 -15.52 -9.48 -39.37
CA ASP A 430 -14.37 -10.37 -39.62
C ASP A 430 -14.35 -11.65 -38.78
N ILE A 431 -14.97 -11.61 -37.59
CA ILE A 431 -14.93 -12.67 -36.58
C ILE A 431 -16.24 -13.47 -36.59
N ALA A 432 -17.38 -12.80 -36.71
CA ALA A 432 -18.65 -13.45 -37.02
C ALA A 432 -19.55 -12.53 -37.85
N SER A 433 -19.93 -12.97 -39.06
CA SER A 433 -20.74 -12.20 -40.02
C SER A 433 -22.24 -12.30 -39.75
N THR A 434 -22.65 -12.14 -38.48
CA THR A 434 -24.07 -12.12 -38.09
C THR A 434 -24.73 -10.80 -38.51
N PRO A 435 -25.77 -10.81 -39.38
CA PRO A 435 -26.53 -9.60 -39.66
C PRO A 435 -27.30 -9.13 -38.42
N LEU A 436 -27.31 -7.82 -38.18
CA LEU A 436 -28.01 -7.22 -37.06
C LEU A 436 -29.36 -6.66 -37.53
N ASP A 437 -30.44 -7.07 -36.86
CA ASP A 437 -31.75 -6.43 -37.01
C ASP A 437 -31.71 -5.04 -36.36
N LEU A 438 -31.72 -4.00 -37.19
CA LEU A 438 -31.94 -2.62 -36.79
C LEU A 438 -33.39 -2.23 -37.02
N ILE A 439 -34.04 -1.68 -36.00
CA ILE A 439 -35.35 -1.03 -36.13
C ILE A 439 -35.16 0.46 -35.89
N ILE A 440 -35.27 1.24 -36.96
CA ILE A 440 -35.19 2.70 -36.92
C ILE A 440 -36.61 3.22 -36.70
N GLU A 441 -36.80 4.17 -35.79
CA GLU A 441 -38.09 4.81 -35.53
C GLU A 441 -37.95 6.31 -35.82
N LEU A 442 -38.51 6.78 -36.94
CA LEU A 442 -38.44 8.20 -37.35
C LEU A 442 -39.72 8.92 -36.91
N LYS A 443 -39.55 10.12 -36.32
CA LYS A 443 -40.63 10.91 -35.68
C LYS A 443 -40.65 12.37 -36.15
N GLU A 444 -40.14 12.64 -37.35
CA GLU A 444 -40.06 14.00 -37.92
C GLU A 444 -41.19 14.28 -38.91
N SER A 445 -41.79 15.46 -38.79
CA SER A 445 -42.87 15.91 -39.65
C SER A 445 -42.34 16.34 -41.03
N GLY A 446 -42.46 15.48 -42.03
CA GLY A 446 -42.03 15.78 -43.40
C GLY A 446 -42.44 14.74 -44.43
N GLY A 447 -42.07 14.99 -45.69
CA GLY A 447 -42.22 14.03 -46.78
C GLY A 447 -41.15 12.93 -46.76
N GLU A 448 -41.00 12.22 -47.87
CA GLU A 448 -40.02 11.14 -47.99
C GLU A 448 -38.63 11.65 -48.42
N LYS A 449 -37.59 11.17 -47.74
CA LYS A 449 -36.16 11.48 -48.01
C LYS A 449 -35.40 10.21 -48.41
N PHE A 450 -34.33 10.36 -49.19
CA PHE A 450 -33.34 9.29 -49.34
C PHE A 450 -32.47 9.23 -48.08
N LEU A 451 -32.57 8.15 -47.32
CA LEU A 451 -31.88 8.00 -46.04
C LEU A 451 -30.78 6.94 -46.09
N PHE A 452 -29.72 7.20 -45.34
CA PHE A 452 -28.52 6.39 -45.22
C PHE A 452 -28.26 6.08 -43.76
N LEU A 453 -27.74 4.88 -43.48
CA LEU A 453 -27.09 4.56 -42.23
C LEU A 453 -25.62 4.99 -42.38
N SER A 454 -25.18 5.94 -41.55
CA SER A 454 -23.80 6.41 -41.47
C SER A 454 -23.22 5.99 -40.13
N ILE A 455 -22.06 5.35 -40.14
CA ILE A 455 -21.37 4.85 -38.95
C ILE A 455 -20.17 5.73 -38.67
N THR A 456 -20.09 6.32 -37.48
CA THR A 456 -19.00 7.23 -37.10
C THR A 456 -18.29 6.82 -35.82
N ASN A 457 -17.01 7.16 -35.71
CA ASN A 457 -16.21 7.14 -34.48
C ASN A 457 -15.30 8.39 -34.40
N VAL A 458 -14.37 8.45 -33.44
CA VAL A 458 -13.34 9.52 -33.31
C VAL A 458 -12.70 9.99 -34.63
N SER A 459 -12.55 9.11 -35.63
CA SER A 459 -11.87 9.40 -36.90
C SER A 459 -12.79 9.89 -38.02
N GLY A 460 -14.12 9.90 -37.82
CA GLY A 460 -15.11 10.32 -38.82
C GLY A 460 -16.03 9.18 -39.29
N GLU A 461 -16.55 9.28 -40.52
CA GLU A 461 -17.42 8.26 -41.15
C GLU A 461 -16.60 7.04 -41.59
N VAL A 462 -16.94 5.87 -41.05
CA VAL A 462 -16.29 4.57 -41.27
C VAL A 462 -17.01 3.77 -42.36
N GLU A 463 -18.34 3.84 -42.39
CA GLU A 463 -19.19 3.12 -43.33
C GLU A 463 -20.46 3.94 -43.61
N ARG A 464 -20.99 3.84 -44.84
CA ARG A 464 -22.28 4.45 -45.20
C ARG A 464 -23.07 3.56 -46.16
N SER A 465 -24.25 3.12 -45.74
CA SER A 465 -25.16 2.26 -46.52
C SER A 465 -26.53 2.91 -46.74
N SER A 466 -27.31 2.47 -47.72
CA SER A 466 -28.69 2.96 -47.93
C SER A 466 -29.69 2.08 -47.19
N ILE A 467 -30.63 2.71 -46.47
CA ILE A 467 -31.61 2.02 -45.62
C ILE A 467 -32.64 1.25 -46.45
N ALA A 468 -32.98 1.72 -47.65
CA ALA A 468 -34.01 1.08 -48.49
C ALA A 468 -33.72 1.09 -50.00
N GLY A 469 -32.68 1.79 -50.46
CA GLY A 469 -32.47 2.11 -51.88
C GLY A 469 -33.51 3.10 -52.47
N THR A 470 -34.68 3.22 -51.85
CA THR A 470 -35.74 4.18 -52.17
C THR A 470 -35.76 5.35 -51.17
N LYS A 471 -36.72 6.26 -51.35
CA LYS A 471 -37.07 7.20 -50.29
C LYS A 471 -37.80 6.49 -49.14
N VAL A 472 -37.73 7.10 -47.96
CA VAL A 472 -38.32 6.65 -46.70
C VAL A 472 -39.05 7.84 -46.06
N GLY A 473 -40.25 7.62 -45.52
CA GLY A 473 -41.03 8.65 -44.83
C GLY A 473 -40.43 9.03 -43.48
N LEU A 474 -40.32 10.33 -43.18
CA LEU A 474 -39.71 10.83 -41.94
C LEU A 474 -40.52 10.57 -40.65
N ASN A 475 -41.75 10.05 -40.78
CA ASN A 475 -42.58 9.52 -39.70
C ASN A 475 -42.93 8.05 -39.99
N SER A 476 -41.92 7.18 -40.04
CA SER A 476 -42.05 5.75 -40.33
C SER A 476 -41.04 4.91 -39.55
N GLN A 477 -41.26 3.59 -39.49
CA GLN A 477 -40.43 2.65 -38.71
C GLN A 477 -39.79 1.57 -39.60
N PRO A 478 -38.79 1.90 -40.45
CA PRO A 478 -38.13 0.91 -41.28
C PRO A 478 -37.28 -0.05 -40.44
N THR A 479 -37.40 -1.34 -40.74
CA THR A 479 -36.52 -2.39 -40.20
C THR A 479 -35.56 -2.82 -41.29
N ILE A 480 -34.26 -2.89 -40.98
CA ILE A 480 -33.21 -3.33 -41.90
C ILE A 480 -32.33 -4.39 -41.25
N GLN A 481 -31.82 -5.31 -42.07
CA GLN A 481 -30.78 -6.25 -41.67
C GLN A 481 -29.46 -5.76 -42.25
N HIS A 482 -28.51 -5.37 -41.39
CA HIS A 482 -27.21 -4.87 -41.82
C HIS A 482 -26.09 -5.75 -41.28
N THR A 483 -25.17 -6.19 -42.15
CA THR A 483 -23.97 -6.92 -41.75
C THR A 483 -22.82 -5.93 -41.65
N PHE A 484 -22.31 -5.73 -40.44
CA PHE A 484 -21.30 -4.73 -40.10
C PHE A 484 -19.89 -5.30 -40.22
N THR A 485 -19.04 -4.70 -41.04
CA THR A 485 -17.59 -5.04 -41.11
C THR A 485 -16.76 -4.05 -40.31
N LEU A 486 -17.14 -3.84 -39.04
CA LEU A 486 -16.48 -2.91 -38.12
C LEU A 486 -15.39 -3.61 -37.30
N PRO A 487 -14.18 -3.01 -37.13
CA PRO A 487 -13.19 -3.49 -36.17
C PRO A 487 -13.65 -3.24 -34.71
N THR A 488 -12.97 -3.86 -33.73
CA THR A 488 -13.32 -3.71 -32.30
C THR A 488 -13.29 -2.24 -31.86
N GLY A 489 -14.36 -1.75 -31.24
CA GLY A 489 -14.47 -0.35 -30.85
C GLY A 489 -15.90 0.07 -30.52
N ASP A 490 -16.07 1.34 -30.18
CA ASP A 490 -17.35 1.98 -29.92
C ASP A 490 -17.69 2.91 -31.10
N TYR A 491 -18.97 2.97 -31.48
CA TYR A 491 -19.44 3.66 -32.68
C TYR A 491 -20.81 4.33 -32.45
N ILE A 492 -21.07 5.36 -33.26
CA ILE A 492 -22.37 6.02 -33.35
C ILE A 492 -23.00 5.69 -34.71
N LEU A 493 -24.19 5.11 -34.68
CA LEU A 493 -25.08 4.96 -35.82
C LEU A 493 -25.90 6.22 -36.00
N ASN A 494 -25.79 6.85 -37.16
CA ASN A 494 -26.55 8.03 -37.55
C ASN A 494 -27.47 7.68 -38.74
N VAL A 495 -28.74 8.07 -38.70
CA VAL A 495 -29.61 8.06 -39.89
C VAL A 495 -29.57 9.44 -40.52
N VAL A 496 -29.03 9.55 -41.73
CA VAL A 496 -28.74 10.82 -42.42
C VAL A 496 -29.36 10.89 -43.81
N ASP A 497 -29.67 12.10 -44.30
CA ASP A 497 -30.05 12.32 -45.70
C ASP A 497 -28.83 12.62 -46.62
N GLN A 498 -29.09 13.09 -47.84
CA GLN A 498 -28.04 13.48 -48.80
C GLN A 498 -27.38 14.80 -48.42
N GLU A 499 -28.09 15.64 -47.67
CA GLU A 499 -27.69 16.98 -47.25
C GLU A 499 -26.94 16.99 -45.89
N GLY A 500 -26.94 15.85 -45.17
CA GLY A 500 -26.23 15.66 -43.91
C GLY A 500 -27.09 15.88 -42.65
N ASN A 501 -28.40 16.05 -42.79
CA ASN A 501 -29.31 16.19 -41.64
C ASN A 501 -29.44 14.85 -40.92
N ILE A 502 -29.29 14.85 -39.59
CA ILE A 502 -29.36 13.63 -38.76
C ILE A 502 -30.77 13.50 -38.17
N TYR A 503 -31.41 12.35 -38.39
CA TYR A 503 -32.80 12.09 -38.01
C TYR A 503 -32.96 11.15 -36.80
N ALA A 504 -31.98 10.27 -36.59
CA ALA A 504 -31.90 9.36 -35.44
C ALA A 504 -30.42 9.07 -35.14
N ARG A 505 -30.10 8.87 -33.85
CA ARG A 505 -28.76 8.49 -33.38
C ARG A 505 -28.82 7.34 -32.38
N SER A 506 -27.87 6.41 -32.46
CA SER A 506 -27.77 5.27 -31.53
C SER A 506 -26.35 4.76 -31.36
N TYR A 507 -26.09 4.11 -30.24
CA TYR A 507 -24.81 3.56 -29.83
C TYR A 507 -24.64 2.10 -30.28
N LEU A 508 -23.46 1.76 -30.81
CA LEU A 508 -23.09 0.39 -31.21
C LEU A 508 -21.66 0.06 -30.75
N ARG A 509 -21.50 -1.03 -29.98
CA ARG A 509 -20.18 -1.59 -29.64
C ARG A 509 -19.84 -2.79 -30.52
N ALA A 510 -18.69 -2.77 -31.18
CA ALA A 510 -18.06 -3.98 -31.70
C ALA A 510 -17.16 -4.56 -30.59
N LYS A 511 -17.61 -5.67 -29.97
CA LYS A 511 -17.02 -6.24 -28.75
C LYS A 511 -15.51 -6.42 -28.87
N LYS A 512 -14.77 -6.12 -27.79
CA LYS A 512 -13.34 -6.43 -27.75
C LYS A 512 -13.17 -7.92 -27.49
N ILE A 513 -12.68 -8.64 -28.50
CA ILE A 513 -12.38 -10.07 -28.37
C ILE A 513 -11.04 -10.22 -27.64
N GLY A 514 -11.09 -10.86 -26.47
CA GLY A 514 -9.94 -11.37 -25.75
C GLY A 514 -9.83 -12.89 -25.92
N ILE A 515 -8.59 -13.39 -25.97
CA ILE A 515 -8.28 -14.81 -26.03
C ILE A 515 -7.69 -15.20 -24.68
N VAL A 516 -8.45 -15.98 -23.91
CA VAL A 516 -8.08 -16.37 -22.54
C VAL A 516 -7.64 -17.82 -22.53
N PRO A 517 -6.44 -18.16 -22.03
CA PRO A 517 -6.03 -19.54 -21.87
C PRO A 517 -6.89 -20.22 -20.79
N VAL A 518 -7.40 -21.41 -21.12
CA VAL A 518 -8.22 -22.23 -20.23
C VAL A 518 -7.38 -23.31 -19.56
N PHE A 519 -6.43 -23.89 -20.32
CA PHE A 519 -5.62 -25.01 -19.84
C PHE A 519 -4.31 -25.11 -20.64
N TYR A 520 -3.19 -25.30 -19.93
CA TYR A 520 -1.88 -25.54 -20.49
C TYR A 520 -1.32 -26.86 -19.94
N ASN A 521 -1.07 -27.83 -20.81
CA ASN A 521 -0.34 -29.05 -20.45
C ASN A 521 0.94 -29.16 -21.26
N MET A 522 1.97 -28.45 -20.80
CA MET A 522 3.33 -28.48 -21.37
C MET A 522 3.94 -29.90 -21.41
N ARG A 523 3.43 -30.85 -20.60
CA ARG A 523 3.89 -32.25 -20.61
C ARG A 523 3.20 -33.11 -21.66
N THR A 524 2.01 -32.74 -22.15
CA THR A 524 1.33 -33.42 -23.27
C THR A 524 1.34 -32.61 -24.56
N ASP A 525 1.87 -31.39 -24.55
CA ASP A 525 1.77 -30.42 -25.65
C ASP A 525 0.31 -30.17 -26.08
N VAL A 526 -0.59 -30.03 -25.08
CA VAL A 526 -2.02 -29.73 -25.29
C VAL A 526 -2.35 -28.37 -24.67
N TYR A 527 -2.95 -27.48 -25.48
CA TYR A 527 -3.21 -26.09 -25.14
C TYR A 527 -4.66 -25.73 -25.49
N SER A 528 -5.43 -25.31 -24.49
CA SER A 528 -6.86 -24.94 -24.67
C SER A 528 -7.07 -23.46 -24.39
N PHE A 529 -7.80 -22.80 -25.30
CA PHE A 529 -8.08 -21.36 -25.28
C PHE A 529 -9.59 -21.12 -25.41
N SER A 530 -10.08 -20.01 -24.87
CA SER A 530 -11.47 -19.57 -25.02
C SER A 530 -11.53 -18.12 -25.51
N PHE A 531 -12.40 -17.90 -26.50
CA PHE A 531 -12.68 -16.57 -27.04
C PHE A 531 -13.75 -15.91 -26.18
N ARG A 532 -13.48 -14.69 -25.73
CA ARG A 532 -14.42 -13.90 -24.93
C ARG A 532 -14.58 -12.50 -25.50
N GLY A 533 -15.81 -12.12 -25.83
CA GLY A 533 -16.18 -10.76 -26.20
C GLY A 533 -16.72 -10.04 -24.97
N ASP A 534 -16.01 -9.02 -24.50
CA ASP A 534 -16.34 -8.26 -23.29
C ASP A 534 -16.55 -9.15 -22.05
N GLY A 535 -15.81 -10.26 -21.98
CA GLY A 535 -15.85 -11.25 -20.88
C GLY A 535 -16.78 -12.45 -21.10
N GLU A 536 -17.80 -12.31 -21.94
CA GLU A 536 -18.74 -13.40 -22.29
C GLU A 536 -18.13 -14.35 -23.35
N PRO A 537 -18.36 -15.67 -23.30
CA PRO A 537 -17.89 -16.59 -24.35
C PRO A 537 -18.49 -16.27 -25.72
N VAL A 538 -17.68 -16.28 -26.77
CA VAL A 538 -18.11 -16.01 -28.16
C VAL A 538 -17.61 -17.09 -29.10
N SER A 539 -18.38 -17.44 -30.13
CA SER A 539 -17.99 -18.43 -31.15
C SER A 539 -17.74 -17.74 -32.50
N PRO A 540 -16.47 -17.52 -32.91
CA PRO A 540 -16.17 -17.00 -34.24
C PRO A 540 -16.52 -18.00 -35.35
N ASP A 541 -16.88 -17.48 -36.53
CA ASP A 541 -17.24 -18.29 -37.71
C ASP A 541 -16.07 -19.20 -38.13
N SER A 542 -14.86 -18.66 -38.13
CA SER A 542 -13.63 -19.45 -38.19
C SER A 542 -12.45 -18.74 -37.54
N VAL A 543 -11.63 -19.49 -36.79
CA VAL A 543 -10.34 -19.02 -36.27
C VAL A 543 -9.25 -19.97 -36.77
N THR A 544 -8.17 -19.39 -37.29
CA THR A 544 -6.94 -20.11 -37.63
C THR A 544 -5.86 -19.74 -36.63
N ALA A 545 -5.41 -20.72 -35.83
CA ALA A 545 -4.26 -20.57 -34.94
C ALA A 545 -2.98 -21.02 -35.66
N THR A 546 -2.00 -20.14 -35.74
CA THR A 546 -0.65 -20.41 -36.25
C THR A 546 0.34 -20.29 -35.10
N ILE A 547 1.37 -21.16 -35.06
CA ILE A 547 2.35 -21.15 -33.98
C ILE A 547 3.73 -20.90 -34.58
N ASP A 548 4.40 -19.86 -34.08
CA ASP A 548 5.70 -19.34 -34.55
C ASP A 548 5.74 -19.12 -36.07
N GLY A 549 4.73 -18.39 -36.58
CA GLY A 549 4.58 -18.14 -38.02
C GLY A 549 4.19 -19.37 -38.84
N GLY A 550 3.74 -20.45 -38.19
CA GLY A 550 3.33 -21.71 -38.82
C GLY A 550 4.38 -22.82 -38.77
N GLN A 551 5.53 -22.62 -38.11
CA GLN A 551 6.58 -23.65 -37.97
C GLN A 551 6.07 -24.95 -37.33
N TYR A 552 5.13 -24.84 -36.39
CA TYR A 552 4.50 -25.99 -35.73
C TYR A 552 3.05 -26.24 -36.20
N GLY A 553 2.78 -25.89 -37.45
CA GLY A 553 1.50 -26.11 -38.12
C GLY A 553 0.49 -24.96 -37.98
N THR A 554 -0.69 -25.21 -38.53
CA THR A 554 -1.80 -24.25 -38.67
C THR A 554 -3.11 -24.98 -38.38
N TYR A 555 -3.88 -24.50 -37.41
CA TYR A 555 -5.04 -25.19 -36.86
C TYR A 555 -6.31 -24.33 -37.05
N THR A 556 -7.19 -24.74 -37.96
CA THR A 556 -8.43 -24.01 -38.27
C THR A 556 -9.64 -24.64 -37.57
N PHE A 557 -10.33 -23.83 -36.77
CA PHE A 557 -11.56 -24.16 -36.05
C PHE A 557 -12.73 -23.33 -36.61
N ARG A 558 -13.97 -23.75 -36.37
CA ARG A 558 -15.20 -23.10 -36.89
C ARG A 558 -16.35 -23.17 -35.90
N GLY A 559 -16.97 -22.03 -35.57
CA GLY A 559 -18.17 -21.96 -34.73
C GLY A 559 -17.97 -22.33 -33.24
N THR A 560 -16.74 -22.28 -32.72
CA THR A 560 -16.40 -22.78 -31.38
C THR A 560 -15.88 -21.68 -30.44
N SER A 561 -16.46 -21.57 -29.24
CA SER A 561 -16.06 -20.59 -28.21
C SER A 561 -14.87 -21.00 -27.34
N SER A 562 -14.42 -22.24 -27.51
CA SER A 562 -13.09 -22.69 -27.10
C SER A 562 -12.48 -23.56 -28.20
N LEU A 563 -11.15 -23.57 -28.27
CA LEU A 563 -10.41 -24.50 -29.11
C LEU A 563 -9.37 -25.23 -28.26
N THR A 564 -8.93 -26.40 -28.73
CA THR A 564 -7.82 -27.14 -28.12
C THR A 564 -6.86 -27.57 -29.23
N ILE A 565 -5.60 -27.16 -29.08
CA ILE A 565 -4.50 -27.54 -29.96
C ILE A 565 -3.77 -28.70 -29.27
N ASP A 566 -3.83 -29.89 -29.87
CA ASP A 566 -2.98 -31.03 -29.52
C ASP A 566 -1.86 -31.10 -30.55
N MET A 567 -0.66 -30.68 -30.14
CA MET A 567 0.50 -30.66 -31.04
C MET A 567 0.91 -32.08 -31.45
N ARG A 568 0.71 -33.07 -30.57
CA ARG A 568 1.16 -34.46 -30.78
C ARG A 568 0.26 -35.19 -31.77
N ALA A 569 -1.03 -34.91 -31.74
CA ALA A 569 -1.97 -35.35 -32.77
C ALA A 569 -1.56 -34.85 -34.17
N ALA A 570 -0.90 -33.68 -34.25
CA ALA A 570 -0.34 -33.14 -35.48
C ALA A 570 1.13 -33.54 -35.76
N GLY A 571 1.76 -34.35 -34.89
CA GLY A 571 3.14 -34.82 -35.05
C GLY A 571 4.23 -33.83 -34.58
N TYR A 572 3.84 -32.72 -33.94
CA TYR A 572 4.75 -31.70 -33.42
C TYR A 572 4.92 -31.81 -31.89
N SER A 573 6.03 -31.26 -31.39
CA SER A 573 6.19 -30.89 -29.99
C SER A 573 7.00 -29.58 -29.97
N LEU A 574 6.57 -28.61 -29.16
CA LEU A 574 7.26 -27.33 -29.05
C LEU A 574 8.62 -27.53 -28.37
N SER A 575 9.63 -26.75 -28.75
CA SER A 575 10.88 -26.63 -28.00
C SER A 575 10.65 -26.02 -26.61
N ASP A 576 11.70 -25.86 -25.81
CA ASP A 576 11.63 -25.02 -24.62
C ASP A 576 11.99 -23.58 -24.99
N GLY A 577 11.18 -22.60 -24.54
CA GLY A 577 11.37 -21.18 -24.83
C GLY A 577 10.07 -20.38 -24.96
N MET A 578 10.18 -19.15 -25.45
CA MET A 578 9.05 -18.27 -25.76
C MET A 578 8.50 -18.56 -27.15
N HIS A 579 7.23 -18.96 -27.20
CA HIS A 579 6.48 -19.24 -28.43
C HIS A 579 5.40 -18.16 -28.65
N SER A 580 5.03 -17.91 -29.90
CA SER A 580 3.95 -17.00 -30.27
C SER A 580 2.82 -17.76 -30.97
N ILE A 581 1.65 -17.78 -30.35
CA ILE A 581 0.43 -18.35 -30.93
C ILE A 581 -0.41 -17.20 -31.48
N THR A 582 -0.40 -17.05 -32.81
CA THR A 582 -1.15 -16.02 -33.52
C THR A 582 -2.47 -16.60 -34.01
N PHE A 583 -3.56 -16.10 -33.45
CA PHE A 583 -4.94 -16.41 -33.82
C PHE A 583 -5.44 -15.37 -34.83
N GLN A 584 -5.89 -15.83 -35.99
CA GLN A 584 -6.49 -15.00 -37.03
C GLN A 584 -7.95 -15.39 -37.29
N SER A 585 -8.83 -14.40 -37.40
CA SER A 585 -10.25 -14.55 -37.72
C SER A 585 -10.66 -13.36 -38.60
N GLY A 586 -10.80 -13.59 -39.91
CA GLY A 586 -10.91 -12.51 -40.91
C GLY A 586 -9.66 -11.61 -40.89
N SER A 587 -9.86 -10.29 -40.82
CA SER A 587 -8.80 -9.30 -40.57
C SER A 587 -8.24 -9.34 -39.15
N TYR A 588 -9.05 -9.73 -38.14
CA TYR A 588 -8.65 -9.69 -36.75
C TYR A 588 -7.51 -10.69 -36.49
N THR A 589 -6.43 -10.18 -35.93
CA THR A 589 -5.21 -10.93 -35.61
C THR A 589 -4.80 -10.63 -34.18
N SER A 590 -4.58 -11.67 -33.38
CA SER A 590 -4.17 -11.57 -31.97
C SER A 590 -3.07 -12.57 -31.67
N ALA A 591 -1.92 -12.09 -31.18
CA ALA A 591 -0.80 -12.92 -30.78
C ALA A 591 -0.79 -13.10 -29.26
N LEU A 592 -0.72 -14.35 -28.81
CA LEU A 592 -0.54 -14.72 -27.41
C LEU A 592 0.87 -15.31 -27.23
N ALA A 593 1.64 -14.72 -26.31
CA ALA A 593 2.92 -15.27 -25.90
C ALA A 593 2.70 -16.48 -24.97
N LEU A 594 3.35 -17.59 -25.29
CA LEU A 594 3.38 -18.81 -24.49
C LEU A 594 4.84 -19.09 -24.10
N ASP A 595 5.18 -18.87 -22.84
CA ASP A 595 6.39 -19.44 -22.25
C ASP A 595 6.18 -20.95 -22.09
N LYS A 596 6.92 -21.76 -22.86
CA LYS A 596 7.11 -23.19 -22.57
C LYS A 596 8.49 -23.37 -21.97
N THR A 597 8.61 -23.11 -20.67
CA THR A 597 9.73 -23.57 -19.86
C THR A 597 9.41 -24.98 -19.35
N ALA A 598 10.09 -26.01 -19.88
CA ALA A 598 10.05 -27.32 -19.25
C ALA A 598 10.43 -27.18 -17.77
N PRO A 599 9.66 -27.76 -16.83
CA PRO A 599 9.99 -27.66 -15.41
C PRO A 599 11.37 -28.28 -15.19
N PRO A 600 12.34 -27.54 -14.63
CA PRO A 600 13.74 -27.95 -14.60
C PRO A 600 13.84 -29.34 -13.97
N ALA A 601 14.34 -30.29 -14.76
CA ALA A 601 14.28 -31.71 -14.43
C ALA A 601 14.82 -31.92 -13.01
N PHE A 602 14.11 -32.67 -12.17
CA PHE A 602 14.28 -32.60 -10.71
C PHE A 602 15.74 -32.71 -10.22
N TYR A 603 16.61 -33.42 -10.95
CA TYR A 603 18.03 -33.58 -10.65
C TYR A 603 18.89 -32.32 -10.90
N THR A 604 18.39 -31.34 -11.65
CA THR A 604 19.01 -30.02 -11.88
C THR A 604 18.64 -28.99 -10.82
N GLN A 605 17.60 -29.25 -10.02
CA GLN A 605 17.16 -28.32 -8.98
C GLN A 605 18.25 -28.19 -7.89
N PRO A 606 18.59 -26.97 -7.43
CA PRO A 606 19.66 -26.76 -6.45
C PRO A 606 19.48 -27.58 -5.16
N PHE A 607 18.23 -27.79 -4.72
CA PHE A 607 17.92 -28.63 -3.56
C PHE A 607 18.24 -30.11 -3.80
N PHE A 608 17.98 -30.66 -5.00
CA PHE A 608 18.34 -32.04 -5.30
C PHE A 608 19.86 -32.21 -5.35
N LEU A 609 20.56 -31.33 -6.08
CA LEU A 609 22.03 -31.33 -6.15
C LEU A 609 22.66 -31.21 -4.76
N GLY A 610 22.17 -30.28 -3.94
CA GLY A 610 22.56 -30.14 -2.54
C GLY A 610 22.31 -31.42 -1.73
N SER A 611 21.13 -32.03 -1.87
CA SER A 611 20.80 -33.29 -1.16
C SER A 611 21.68 -34.47 -1.61
N ALA A 612 22.04 -34.55 -2.89
CA ALA A 612 22.91 -35.57 -3.45
C ALA A 612 24.36 -35.40 -2.96
N VAL A 613 24.86 -34.15 -2.92
CA VAL A 613 26.16 -33.82 -2.32
C VAL A 613 26.16 -34.15 -0.82
N ILE A 614 25.14 -33.75 -0.07
CA ILE A 614 25.00 -34.05 1.37
C ILE A 614 24.95 -35.57 1.62
N ALA A 615 24.25 -36.34 0.78
CA ALA A 615 24.23 -37.79 0.86
C ALA A 615 25.61 -38.42 0.60
N LEU A 616 26.36 -37.90 -0.38
CA LEU A 616 27.74 -38.30 -0.67
C LEU A 616 28.68 -37.99 0.51
N VAL A 617 28.56 -36.80 1.10
CA VAL A 617 29.29 -36.39 2.31
C VAL A 617 28.97 -37.33 3.48
N ALA A 618 27.68 -37.58 3.73
CA ALA A 618 27.21 -38.45 4.81
C ALA A 618 27.70 -39.91 4.64
N LEU A 619 27.72 -40.42 3.40
CA LEU A 619 28.21 -41.76 3.08
C LEU A 619 29.73 -41.86 3.25
N ALA A 620 30.49 -40.86 2.81
CA ALA A 620 31.94 -40.77 3.04
C ALA A 620 32.28 -40.70 4.53
N VAL A 621 31.55 -39.88 5.30
CA VAL A 621 31.68 -39.80 6.76
C VAL A 621 31.33 -41.15 7.41
N ALA A 622 30.19 -41.77 7.06
CA ALA A 622 29.79 -43.07 7.60
C ALA A 622 30.82 -44.18 7.32
N TYR A 623 31.45 -44.16 6.14
CA TYR A 623 32.54 -45.08 5.79
C TYR A 623 33.79 -44.86 6.66
N ILE A 624 34.22 -43.60 6.83
CA ILE A 624 35.40 -43.23 7.65
C ILE A 624 35.19 -43.55 9.14
N PHE A 625 33.95 -43.43 9.64
CA PHE A 625 33.59 -43.69 11.04
C PHE A 625 33.06 -45.11 11.32
N LYS A 626 33.14 -46.05 10.35
CA LYS A 626 32.78 -47.46 10.54
C LYS A 626 33.78 -48.17 11.48
N ALA A 627 33.54 -48.07 12.79
CA ALA A 627 34.42 -48.63 13.82
C ALA A 627 34.13 -50.11 14.11
N SER A 628 35.21 -50.88 14.32
CA SER A 628 35.17 -52.27 14.79
C SER A 628 34.39 -52.43 16.10
N GLU A 629 33.69 -53.55 16.25
CA GLU A 629 32.86 -53.83 17.42
C GLU A 629 33.67 -54.43 18.58
N ILE A 630 33.37 -54.00 19.81
CA ILE A 630 33.91 -54.55 21.05
C ILE A 630 32.72 -54.65 22.04
N PRO A 631 32.42 -55.84 22.60
CA PRO A 631 31.20 -56.05 23.39
C PRO A 631 31.31 -55.49 24.83
N VAL A 632 30.21 -54.92 25.33
CA VAL A 632 30.12 -54.30 26.67
C VAL A 632 28.87 -54.78 27.42
N TYR A 633 28.90 -54.63 28.75
CA TYR A 633 27.98 -55.21 29.75
C TYR A 633 27.40 -54.07 30.63
N GLY A 634 26.26 -54.26 31.31
CA GLY A 634 25.57 -53.24 32.13
C GLY A 634 24.90 -53.77 33.43
N LEU A 635 24.27 -52.86 34.21
CA LEU A 635 23.61 -53.10 35.50
C LEU A 635 22.53 -52.02 35.79
N ASP A 636 21.59 -52.31 36.69
CA ASP A 636 20.31 -51.62 36.91
C ASP A 636 20.18 -50.92 38.29
N ILE A 637 19.51 -49.73 38.35
CA ILE A 637 19.32 -48.85 39.55
C ILE A 637 18.02 -48.02 39.40
N PRO A 638 17.17 -47.86 40.46
CA PRO A 638 15.81 -47.28 40.37
C PRO A 638 15.67 -45.74 40.53
N ASP A 639 14.41 -45.30 40.72
CA ASP A 639 13.80 -43.98 40.42
C ASP A 639 14.19 -42.72 41.23
N PHE A 640 13.73 -41.54 40.75
CA PHE A 640 14.21 -40.21 41.18
C PHE A 640 13.45 -39.50 42.33
N PRO A 641 14.15 -38.85 43.29
CA PRO A 641 13.56 -37.89 44.24
C PRO A 641 13.50 -36.44 43.70
N PRO A 642 12.73 -35.54 44.35
CA PRO A 642 12.51 -34.16 43.89
C PRO A 642 13.76 -33.25 43.85
N GLN A 643 13.66 -32.16 43.08
CA GLN A 643 14.78 -31.26 42.81
C GLN A 643 14.94 -30.17 43.88
N TYR A 644 16.07 -30.16 44.59
CA TYR A 644 16.42 -29.10 45.54
C TYR A 644 16.99 -27.85 44.84
N THR A 645 16.55 -26.67 45.27
CA THR A 645 16.99 -25.36 44.76
C THR A 645 18.07 -24.74 45.65
N THR A 646 19.30 -24.61 45.13
CA THR A 646 20.41 -23.97 45.86
C THR A 646 20.40 -22.45 45.68
N LYS A 647 20.57 -21.71 46.77
CA LYS A 647 20.50 -20.24 46.81
C LYS A 647 21.90 -19.61 46.69
N VAL A 648 22.37 -19.38 45.47
CA VAL A 648 23.66 -18.70 45.20
C VAL A 648 23.58 -17.21 45.59
N PRO A 649 24.45 -16.70 46.47
CA PRO A 649 24.63 -15.27 46.69
C PRO A 649 25.63 -14.67 45.68
N LEU A 650 25.31 -13.51 45.11
CA LEU A 650 26.20 -12.73 44.24
C LEU A 650 26.38 -11.33 44.81
N LYS A 651 27.59 -10.78 44.73
CA LYS A 651 27.87 -9.39 45.07
C LYS A 651 27.54 -8.47 43.90
N LYS A 652 27.07 -7.26 44.20
CA LYS A 652 26.87 -6.13 43.27
C LYS A 652 28.03 -5.97 42.28
N ASP A 653 29.26 -5.98 42.78
CA ASP A 653 30.48 -5.75 41.97
C ASP A 653 30.75 -6.89 40.97
N VAL A 654 30.34 -8.12 41.29
CA VAL A 654 30.45 -9.27 40.39
C VAL A 654 29.46 -9.14 39.22
N LEU A 655 28.28 -8.57 39.47
CA LEU A 655 27.26 -8.31 38.46
C LEU A 655 27.67 -7.14 37.54
N LEU A 656 28.11 -6.02 38.12
CA LEU A 656 28.63 -4.88 37.33
C LEU A 656 29.88 -5.28 36.53
N GLY A 657 30.74 -6.16 37.08
CA GLY A 657 31.87 -6.74 36.37
C GLY A 657 31.51 -7.70 35.21
N LEU A 658 30.25 -8.10 35.05
CA LEU A 658 29.81 -8.83 33.85
C LEU A 658 29.79 -7.93 32.62
N PHE A 659 29.37 -6.67 32.77
CA PHE A 659 29.30 -5.71 31.66
C PHE A 659 30.68 -5.47 31.05
N GLU A 660 31.70 -5.35 31.90
CA GLU A 660 33.10 -5.23 31.49
C GLU A 660 33.63 -6.50 30.81
N LYS A 661 33.34 -7.69 31.37
CA LYS A 661 33.71 -8.97 30.75
C LYS A 661 33.10 -9.14 29.36
N VAL A 662 31.85 -8.75 29.15
CA VAL A 662 31.17 -8.84 27.84
C VAL A 662 31.76 -7.83 26.86
N ASN A 663 31.95 -6.57 27.28
CA ASN A 663 32.61 -5.55 26.47
C ASN A 663 34.01 -6.04 26.03
N GLN A 664 34.86 -6.46 26.97
CA GLN A 664 36.19 -7.01 26.69
C GLN A 664 36.14 -8.21 25.71
N LYS A 665 35.19 -9.14 25.90
CA LYS A 665 35.03 -10.34 25.07
C LYS A 665 34.67 -10.04 23.62
N TYR A 666 33.82 -9.04 23.38
CA TYR A 666 33.48 -8.58 22.04
C TYR A 666 34.40 -7.45 21.51
N ARG A 667 35.42 -7.04 22.28
CA ARG A 667 36.30 -5.88 22.00
C ARG A 667 35.55 -4.55 21.88
N TRP A 668 34.47 -4.39 22.64
CA TRP A 668 33.73 -3.14 22.78
C TRP A 668 34.25 -2.36 23.99
N LYS A 669 33.95 -1.06 24.02
CA LYS A 669 34.26 -0.17 25.15
C LYS A 669 32.98 0.54 25.55
N ASN A 670 32.66 0.50 26.84
CA ASN A 670 31.56 1.24 27.48
C ASN A 670 30.21 1.12 26.74
N THR A 671 29.98 -0.04 26.10
CA THR A 671 28.88 -0.28 25.17
C THR A 671 27.72 -0.99 25.89
N PRO A 672 26.48 -0.46 25.83
CA PRO A 672 25.29 -1.06 26.44
C PRO A 672 24.97 -2.46 25.93
N LEU A 673 24.33 -3.26 26.79
CA LEU A 673 24.13 -4.69 26.59
C LEU A 673 22.66 -5.09 26.74
N LYS A 674 22.20 -5.99 25.87
CA LYS A 674 20.92 -6.68 26.00
C LYS A 674 20.97 -7.67 27.16
N ALA A 675 19.84 -7.92 27.81
CA ALA A 675 19.74 -8.91 28.89
C ALA A 675 20.26 -10.30 28.46
N SER A 676 20.04 -10.70 27.21
CA SER A 676 20.56 -11.94 26.62
C SER A 676 22.10 -12.01 26.54
N GLU A 677 22.78 -10.88 26.31
CA GLU A 677 24.25 -10.80 26.31
C GLU A 677 24.79 -10.93 27.74
N VAL A 678 24.17 -10.23 28.70
CA VAL A 678 24.50 -10.34 30.14
C VAL A 678 24.24 -11.75 30.66
N LYS A 679 23.13 -12.41 30.26
CA LYS A 679 22.82 -13.82 30.53
C LYS A 679 23.94 -14.76 30.06
N GLY A 680 24.55 -14.44 28.92
CA GLY A 680 25.72 -15.16 28.40
C GLY A 680 26.93 -15.10 29.34
N ALA A 681 27.11 -13.99 30.06
CA ALA A 681 28.25 -13.72 30.93
C ALA A 681 28.21 -14.43 32.29
N PHE A 682 27.02 -14.79 32.80
CA PHE A 682 26.88 -15.58 34.04
C PHE A 682 27.59 -16.94 33.98
N LYS A 683 27.77 -17.49 32.76
CA LYS A 683 28.55 -18.71 32.51
C LYS A 683 30.02 -18.55 32.92
N ASP A 684 30.53 -17.32 32.94
CA ASP A 684 31.89 -16.93 33.29
C ASP A 684 31.99 -16.44 34.76
N VAL A 685 30.95 -16.69 35.58
CA VAL A 685 30.90 -16.52 37.05
C VAL A 685 30.95 -17.89 37.70
N LEU A 686 31.94 -18.12 38.56
CA LEU A 686 32.09 -19.38 39.27
C LEU A 686 31.59 -19.28 40.72
N PHE A 687 30.62 -20.11 41.09
CA PHE A 687 30.24 -20.39 42.47
C PHE A 687 30.59 -21.84 42.81
N GLU A 688 31.34 -22.08 43.91
CA GLU A 688 31.87 -23.41 44.28
C GLU A 688 32.63 -24.12 43.13
N GLY A 689 33.33 -23.35 42.29
CA GLY A 689 34.03 -23.87 41.10
C GLY A 689 33.10 -24.42 40.01
N ARG A 690 31.82 -24.02 40.00
CA ARG A 690 30.81 -24.34 38.98
C ARG A 690 30.37 -23.03 38.32
N PRO A 691 30.13 -22.99 37.00
CA PRO A 691 29.50 -21.82 36.38
C PRO A 691 28.12 -21.55 36.99
N VAL A 692 27.59 -20.34 36.81
CA VAL A 692 26.21 -20.00 37.15
C VAL A 692 25.38 -19.97 35.87
N PHE A 693 24.22 -20.62 35.86
CA PHE A 693 23.20 -20.41 34.83
C PHE A 693 22.05 -19.63 35.46
N ILE A 694 21.56 -18.64 34.71
CA ILE A 694 20.51 -17.72 35.11
C ILE A 694 19.33 -17.85 34.14
N SER A 695 18.10 -17.84 34.64
CA SER A 695 16.92 -17.69 33.77
C SER A 695 16.53 -16.22 33.69
N ASP A 696 15.71 -15.89 32.69
CA ASP A 696 15.44 -14.52 32.25
C ASP A 696 14.78 -13.70 33.36
N TYR A 697 13.74 -14.23 34.02
CA TYR A 697 12.98 -13.54 35.06
C TYR A 697 13.82 -12.93 36.21
N ASN A 698 14.59 -13.70 37.00
CA ASN A 698 15.46 -13.11 38.02
C ASN A 698 16.80 -12.53 37.45
N LEU A 699 16.99 -12.51 36.13
CA LEU A 699 18.01 -11.67 35.50
C LEU A 699 17.45 -10.27 35.26
N GLU A 700 16.25 -10.15 34.68
CA GLU A 700 15.53 -8.89 34.51
C GLU A 700 15.36 -8.20 35.86
N TYR A 701 14.77 -8.88 36.85
CA TYR A 701 14.65 -8.38 38.22
C TYR A 701 16.03 -8.15 38.92
N LEU A 702 17.14 -8.79 38.50
CA LEU A 702 18.49 -8.38 38.96
C LEU A 702 18.93 -7.04 38.34
N LEU A 703 18.67 -6.84 37.06
CA LEU A 703 19.03 -5.63 36.32
C LEU A 703 18.15 -4.45 36.73
N ASP A 704 16.85 -4.66 36.89
CA ASP A 704 15.90 -3.67 37.41
C ASP A 704 16.25 -3.29 38.86
N GLN A 705 16.71 -4.24 39.70
CA GLN A 705 17.18 -3.95 41.06
C GLN A 705 18.50 -3.16 41.08
N LEU A 706 19.38 -3.33 40.10
CA LEU A 706 20.58 -2.47 39.94
C LEU A 706 20.23 -1.10 39.34
N THR A 707 19.19 -1.03 38.51
CA THR A 707 18.67 0.21 37.91
C THR A 707 17.98 1.07 38.96
N GLY A 708 17.13 0.49 39.82
CA GLY A 708 16.54 1.17 40.98
C GLY A 708 17.53 1.57 42.07
N LEU A 709 18.79 1.10 42.00
CA LEU A 709 19.92 1.58 42.82
C LEU A 709 20.78 2.64 42.11
N GLY A 710 20.40 3.07 40.90
CA GLY A 710 21.14 4.06 40.09
C GLY A 710 22.48 3.57 39.54
N LEU A 711 22.73 2.25 39.55
CA LEU A 711 24.02 1.64 39.16
C LEU A 711 24.06 1.22 37.69
N LEU A 712 22.88 0.94 37.14
CA LEU A 712 22.63 0.79 35.72
C LEU A 712 21.60 1.85 35.29
N LYS A 713 21.59 2.16 34.00
CA LYS A 713 20.50 2.83 33.29
C LYS A 713 19.94 1.90 32.20
N LYS A 714 18.73 2.18 31.71
CA LYS A 714 17.96 1.26 30.85
C LYS A 714 17.22 2.03 29.77
N GLU A 715 17.91 2.32 28.67
CA GLU A 715 17.41 3.09 27.53
C GLU A 715 17.36 2.18 26.28
N ALA A 716 16.42 2.38 25.36
CA ALA A 716 16.19 1.58 24.14
C ALA A 716 16.16 0.03 24.34
N GLY A 717 15.84 -0.44 25.55
CA GLY A 717 15.88 -1.86 25.93
C GLY A 717 17.28 -2.45 26.18
N TYR A 718 18.34 -1.63 26.16
CA TYR A 718 19.69 -2.00 26.57
C TYR A 718 19.95 -1.58 28.02
N TYR A 719 20.91 -2.23 28.67
CA TYR A 719 21.39 -1.84 30.00
C TYR A 719 22.81 -1.29 29.89
N SER A 720 23.04 -0.12 30.49
CA SER A 720 24.35 0.55 30.55
C SER A 720 24.77 0.74 32.00
N LYS A 721 26.07 0.82 32.30
CA LYS A 721 26.54 1.23 33.63
C LYS A 721 26.49 2.76 33.76
N SER A 722 25.96 3.27 34.86
CA SER A 722 25.93 4.72 35.13
C SER A 722 27.33 5.37 35.22
N SER A 723 28.39 4.59 35.49
CA SER A 723 29.76 5.12 35.45
C SER A 723 30.24 5.45 34.04
N TRP A 724 29.70 4.77 33.01
CA TRP A 724 30.14 4.97 31.63
C TRP A 724 29.81 6.36 31.10
N GLU A 725 28.76 7.01 31.62
CA GLU A 725 28.44 8.41 31.29
C GLU A 725 29.58 9.34 31.72
N GLN A 726 30.09 9.14 32.95
CA GLN A 726 31.22 9.90 33.49
C GLN A 726 32.55 9.55 32.82
N GLU A 727 32.72 8.32 32.34
CA GLU A 727 33.92 7.84 31.64
C GLU A 727 33.98 8.24 30.16
N THR A 728 32.85 8.58 29.54
CA THR A 728 32.75 8.91 28.09
C THR A 728 32.35 10.36 27.80
N GLY A 729 31.63 11.02 28.73
CA GLY A 729 30.99 12.31 28.48
C GLY A 729 29.70 12.21 27.66
N LEU A 730 29.22 11.00 27.35
CA LEU A 730 28.02 10.72 26.56
C LEU A 730 26.93 10.14 27.46
N SER A 731 25.65 10.41 27.15
CA SER A 731 24.55 9.90 27.96
C SER A 731 24.32 8.38 27.75
N ALA A 732 23.68 7.73 28.72
CA ALA A 732 23.23 6.34 28.59
C ALA A 732 22.27 6.13 27.40
N LYS A 733 21.55 7.18 26.98
CA LYS A 733 20.64 7.19 25.85
C LYS A 733 21.44 7.16 24.54
N TYR A 734 22.29 8.16 24.29
CA TYR A 734 23.27 8.18 23.19
C TYR A 734 23.97 6.83 22.99
N LEU A 735 24.55 6.27 24.07
CA LEU A 735 25.28 5.00 24.03
C LEU A 735 24.38 3.83 23.60
N SER A 736 23.09 3.87 23.93
CA SER A 736 22.11 2.83 23.59
C SER A 736 21.54 3.01 22.18
N MET A 737 21.32 4.25 21.73
CA MET A 737 20.97 4.57 20.34
C MET A 737 22.09 4.16 19.38
N PHE A 738 23.34 4.52 19.67
CA PHE A 738 24.50 4.05 18.91
C PHE A 738 24.62 2.52 18.91
N ARG A 739 24.37 1.85 20.05
CA ARG A 739 24.36 0.38 20.11
C ARG A 739 23.27 -0.23 19.24
N SER A 740 22.09 0.38 19.17
CA SER A 740 20.94 -0.08 18.40
C SER A 740 21.14 0.13 16.89
N LEU A 741 21.55 1.33 16.48
CA LEU A 741 21.97 1.61 15.10
C LEU A 741 23.08 0.66 14.65
N ARG A 742 24.06 0.37 15.52
CA ARG A 742 25.10 -0.61 15.26
C ARG A 742 24.57 -2.03 15.06
N ASP A 743 23.59 -2.48 15.84
CA ASP A 743 22.96 -3.79 15.61
C ASP A 743 22.18 -3.81 14.29
N ILE A 744 21.49 -2.72 13.92
CA ILE A 744 20.85 -2.57 12.60
C ILE A 744 21.91 -2.68 11.49
N CYS A 745 22.97 -1.87 11.53
CA CYS A 745 24.03 -1.89 10.52
C CYS A 745 24.76 -3.24 10.42
N ILE A 746 24.99 -3.94 11.54
CA ILE A 746 25.61 -5.28 11.53
C ILE A 746 24.68 -6.33 10.92
N ASN A 747 23.40 -6.36 11.31
CA ASN A 747 22.42 -7.30 10.75
C ASN A 747 22.19 -7.05 9.25
N GLU A 748 22.20 -5.79 8.84
CA GLU A 748 22.00 -5.36 7.46
C GLU A 748 23.31 -5.23 6.65
N ALA A 749 24.46 -5.60 7.22
CA ALA A 749 25.80 -5.50 6.60
C ALA A 749 26.17 -4.10 6.04
N ILE A 750 25.60 -3.03 6.60
CA ILE A 750 25.85 -1.65 6.22
C ILE A 750 27.18 -1.16 6.84
N PRO A 751 28.13 -0.62 6.06
CA PRO A 751 29.31 0.07 6.60
C PRO A 751 28.90 1.28 7.46
N PHE A 752 29.49 1.41 8.65
CA PHE A 752 29.26 2.53 9.56
C PHE A 752 30.56 2.93 10.29
N THR A 753 30.71 4.21 10.63
CA THR A 753 31.88 4.69 11.40
C THR A 753 31.76 4.37 12.90
N PRO A 754 32.89 4.16 13.62
CA PRO A 754 32.86 4.04 15.07
C PRO A 754 32.47 5.37 15.74
N MET A 755 31.83 5.28 16.90
CA MET A 755 31.43 6.42 17.74
C MET A 755 32.59 7.39 17.98
N GLY A 756 32.37 8.68 17.71
CA GLY A 756 33.39 9.73 17.87
C GLY A 756 34.49 9.74 16.80
N ALA A 757 34.25 9.14 15.63
CA ALA A 757 35.15 9.24 14.47
C ALA A 757 35.20 10.65 13.86
N SER A 758 34.15 11.46 14.04
CA SER A 758 34.06 12.85 13.64
C SER A 758 33.61 13.73 14.80
N LYS A 759 33.65 15.06 14.58
CA LYS A 759 32.95 16.08 15.40
C LYS A 759 31.76 16.69 14.68
N GLU A 760 31.61 16.40 13.38
CA GLU A 760 30.58 16.96 12.51
C GLU A 760 29.34 16.07 12.43
N TYR A 761 29.41 14.83 12.94
CA TYR A 761 28.33 13.85 12.95
C TYR A 761 28.68 12.74 13.96
N ASP A 762 27.65 12.05 14.48
CA ASP A 762 27.85 10.97 15.46
C ASP A 762 28.30 9.66 14.82
N THR A 763 27.69 9.32 13.67
CA THR A 763 28.22 8.28 12.77
C THR A 763 27.76 8.46 11.33
N LYS A 764 28.66 8.22 10.38
CA LYS A 764 28.33 8.08 8.96
C LYS A 764 28.00 6.62 8.66
N ILE A 765 26.91 6.39 7.92
CA ILE A 765 26.54 5.09 7.33
C ILE A 765 26.59 5.19 5.81
N THR A 766 26.94 4.11 5.11
CA THR A 766 27.03 4.12 3.63
C THR A 766 26.07 3.08 3.03
N ILE A 767 25.05 3.52 2.31
CA ILE A 767 23.99 2.67 1.73
C ILE A 767 24.02 2.83 0.21
N LEU A 768 24.16 1.71 -0.53
CA LEU A 768 24.33 1.68 -2.00
C LEU A 768 25.45 2.62 -2.55
N GLY A 769 26.43 2.97 -1.72
CA GLY A 769 27.50 3.92 -2.07
C GLY A 769 27.18 5.39 -1.78
N GLN A 770 25.95 5.73 -1.41
CA GLN A 770 25.59 7.03 -0.84
C GLN A 770 25.98 7.07 0.64
N ASP A 771 26.74 8.11 1.01
CA ASP A 771 27.03 8.43 2.40
C ASP A 771 25.88 9.20 3.05
N MET A 772 25.51 8.80 4.26
CA MET A 772 24.47 9.43 5.08
C MET A 772 25.01 9.69 6.49
N TYR A 773 24.75 10.88 7.02
CA TYR A 773 25.36 11.40 8.25
C TYR A 773 24.32 11.40 9.38
N VAL A 774 24.49 10.50 10.33
CA VAL A 774 23.53 10.28 11.42
C VAL A 774 23.92 11.08 12.66
N HIS A 775 22.92 11.74 13.25
CA HIS A 775 23.00 12.52 14.48
C HIS A 775 21.94 11.99 15.45
N PHE A 776 22.29 11.73 16.70
CA PHE A 776 21.33 11.28 17.70
C PHE A 776 20.65 12.48 18.36
N TYR A 777 19.32 12.47 18.43
CA TYR A 777 18.58 13.55 19.09
C TYR A 777 18.71 13.42 20.62
N GLU A 778 19.38 14.37 21.26
CA GLU A 778 19.42 14.56 22.71
C GLU A 778 18.99 16.00 23.07
N GLY A 779 17.89 16.45 22.45
CA GLY A 779 17.39 17.82 22.55
C GLY A 779 18.02 18.79 21.54
N PRO A 780 17.64 20.08 21.58
CA PRO A 780 17.99 21.07 20.54
C PRO A 780 19.48 21.33 20.30
N GLN A 781 20.38 20.87 21.17
CA GLN A 781 21.83 21.01 20.95
C GLN A 781 22.33 20.16 19.77
N ALA A 782 21.69 19.02 19.48
CA ALA A 782 22.03 18.18 18.33
C ALA A 782 21.85 18.91 16.98
N ILE A 783 20.93 19.86 16.91
CA ILE A 783 20.62 20.64 15.71
C ILE A 783 21.82 21.49 15.27
N ALA A 784 22.62 22.00 16.20
CA ALA A 784 23.83 22.74 15.85
C ALA A 784 24.87 21.86 15.12
N THR A 785 24.94 20.57 15.46
CA THR A 785 25.79 19.58 14.76
C THR A 785 25.26 19.31 13.36
N VAL A 786 23.95 19.07 13.21
CA VAL A 786 23.27 18.83 11.92
C VAL A 786 23.48 20.01 10.96
N MET A 787 23.29 21.24 11.44
CA MET A 787 23.50 22.45 10.63
C MET A 787 24.96 22.60 10.18
N GLY A 788 25.92 22.05 10.94
CA GLY A 788 27.34 22.02 10.58
C GLY A 788 27.70 21.01 9.48
N SER A 789 26.86 19.98 9.26
CA SER A 789 27.13 18.87 8.34
C SER A 789 26.25 18.83 7.09
N LEU A 790 25.37 19.82 6.88
CA LEU A 790 24.52 19.94 5.68
C LEU A 790 25.33 19.85 4.37
N GLN A 791 26.57 20.36 4.36
CA GLN A 791 27.44 20.35 3.18
C GLN A 791 28.06 18.96 2.87
N LEU A 792 27.91 17.97 3.76
CA LEU A 792 28.54 16.66 3.60
C LEU A 792 27.70 15.67 2.78
N GLY A 793 26.37 15.85 2.73
CA GLY A 793 25.43 14.97 2.05
C GLY A 793 24.09 14.84 2.80
N LEU A 794 23.40 13.71 2.64
CA LEU A 794 22.12 13.45 3.30
C LEU A 794 22.33 13.30 4.81
N ASN A 795 21.64 14.13 5.60
CA ASN A 795 21.71 14.10 7.06
C ASN A 795 20.48 13.39 7.64
N ILE A 796 20.67 12.61 8.70
CA ILE A 796 19.60 11.88 9.39
C ILE A 796 19.63 12.26 10.87
N ILE A 797 18.56 12.90 11.35
CA ILE A 797 18.30 13.05 12.79
C ILE A 797 17.57 11.80 13.25
N LEU A 798 18.21 11.05 14.15
CA LEU A 798 17.68 9.82 14.69
C LEU A 798 17.13 10.05 16.10
N ALA A 799 15.82 9.89 16.25
CA ALA A 799 15.09 9.88 17.52
C ALA A 799 15.05 8.47 18.12
N GLU A 800 14.81 8.34 19.44
CA GLU A 800 14.63 7.03 20.06
C GLU A 800 13.24 6.47 19.75
N ASP A 801 12.19 7.29 19.90
CA ASP A 801 10.79 6.95 19.64
C ASP A 801 10.03 8.11 18.95
N GLU A 802 8.73 7.92 18.75
CA GLU A 802 7.84 8.86 18.05
C GLU A 802 7.58 10.16 18.86
N GLY A 803 7.62 10.11 20.19
CA GLY A 803 7.39 11.28 21.04
C GLY A 803 8.54 12.30 20.97
N GLU A 804 9.76 11.83 20.72
CA GLU A 804 10.89 12.72 20.44
C GLU A 804 10.86 13.30 19.01
N VAL A 805 10.23 12.60 18.07
CA VAL A 805 9.91 13.16 16.75
C VAL A 805 8.86 14.26 16.87
N GLU A 806 7.85 14.09 17.75
CA GLU A 806 6.90 15.15 18.10
C GLU A 806 7.58 16.35 18.77
N GLU A 807 8.45 16.16 19.77
CA GLU A 807 9.22 17.25 20.43
C GLU A 807 10.08 18.02 19.41
N LEU A 808 10.78 17.31 18.52
CA LEU A 808 11.58 17.95 17.47
C LEU A 808 10.70 18.69 16.45
N ASN A 809 9.51 18.18 16.13
CA ASN A 809 8.56 18.88 15.24
C ASN A 809 7.91 20.10 15.91
N GLU A 810 7.71 20.09 17.23
CA GLU A 810 7.33 21.28 18.01
C GLU A 810 8.47 22.31 17.99
N PHE A 811 9.73 21.89 18.20
CA PHE A 811 10.89 22.76 18.08
C PHE A 811 11.02 23.37 16.67
N LEU A 812 10.86 22.58 15.60
CA LEU A 812 10.82 23.07 14.21
C LEU A 812 9.64 24.01 13.93
N SER A 813 8.58 23.96 14.73
CA SER A 813 7.44 24.88 14.64
C SER A 813 7.65 26.17 15.44
N SER A 814 8.70 26.25 16.25
CA SER A 814 9.11 27.51 16.89
C SER A 814 9.71 28.48 15.87
N GLY A 815 9.49 29.78 16.08
CA GLY A 815 10.04 30.85 15.25
C GLY A 815 11.52 31.16 15.49
N ASP A 816 12.31 30.22 16.03
CA ASP A 816 13.75 30.40 16.23
C ASP A 816 14.53 30.28 14.90
N GLY A 817 15.66 30.95 14.80
CA GLY A 817 16.48 30.99 13.58
C GLY A 817 16.98 29.61 13.15
N PRO A 818 17.67 28.85 14.03
CA PRO A 818 18.08 27.47 13.75
C PRO A 818 16.92 26.52 13.47
N ALA A 819 15.78 26.67 14.17
CA ALA A 819 14.57 25.88 13.91
C ALA A 819 14.03 26.12 12.49
N THR A 820 13.91 27.38 12.09
CA THR A 820 13.43 27.80 10.77
C THR A 820 14.37 27.28 9.66
N LEU A 821 15.69 27.37 9.85
CA LEU A 821 16.66 26.85 8.88
C LEU A 821 16.61 25.31 8.78
N LEU A 822 16.56 24.61 9.91
CA LEU A 822 16.46 23.14 9.90
C LEU A 822 15.14 22.68 9.26
N LYS A 823 14.03 23.42 9.46
CA LYS A 823 12.74 23.13 8.82
C LYS A 823 12.81 23.23 7.30
N LEU A 824 13.52 24.22 6.77
CA LEU A 824 13.76 24.34 5.33
C LEU A 824 14.61 23.18 4.79
N GLU A 825 15.61 22.71 5.53
CA GLU A 825 16.44 21.57 5.13
C GLU A 825 15.75 20.20 5.29
N VAL A 826 14.74 20.11 6.17
CA VAL A 826 13.83 18.95 6.23
C VAL A 826 12.84 18.99 5.06
N GLN A 827 12.34 20.17 4.68
CA GLN A 827 11.45 20.35 3.53
C GLN A 827 12.16 20.16 2.18
N SER A 828 13.45 20.46 2.07
CA SER A 828 14.28 20.20 0.87
C SER A 828 14.66 18.72 0.73
N GLY A 829 14.55 17.92 1.80
CA GLY A 829 15.01 16.54 1.87
C GLY A 829 16.51 16.37 2.18
N SER A 830 17.27 17.46 2.36
CA SER A 830 18.68 17.43 2.82
C SER A 830 18.83 16.78 4.19
N VAL A 831 17.82 16.95 5.05
CA VAL A 831 17.72 16.36 6.38
C VAL A 831 16.48 15.47 6.45
N GLN A 832 16.61 14.29 7.05
CA GLN A 832 15.47 13.44 7.39
C GLN A 832 15.41 13.19 8.89
N ILE A 833 14.21 13.28 9.47
CA ILE A 833 13.93 12.84 10.83
C ILE A 833 13.40 11.41 10.76
N LYS A 834 13.92 10.51 11.59
CA LYS A 834 13.55 9.09 11.65
C LYS A 834 13.61 8.57 13.08
N THR A 835 12.76 7.60 13.43
CA THR A 835 13.02 6.74 14.58
C THR A 835 14.03 5.65 14.23
N LEU A 836 14.55 4.94 15.23
CA LEU A 836 15.32 3.71 15.03
C LEU A 836 14.56 2.64 14.21
N GLY A 837 13.23 2.60 14.32
CA GLY A 837 12.38 1.69 13.55
C GLY A 837 12.30 2.08 12.07
N ASP A 838 12.04 3.37 11.80
CA ASP A 838 11.98 3.91 10.44
C ASP A 838 13.30 3.77 9.71
N LEU A 839 14.42 4.02 10.39
CA LEU A 839 15.74 3.85 9.79
C LEU A 839 16.00 2.38 9.41
N GLN A 840 15.58 1.40 10.24
CA GLN A 840 15.69 -0.01 9.84
C GLN A 840 14.77 -0.35 8.65
N LYS A 841 13.55 0.20 8.62
CA LYS A 841 12.61 0.01 7.50
C LYS A 841 13.20 0.60 6.21
N MET A 842 13.67 1.84 6.25
CA MET A 842 14.29 2.56 5.15
C MET A 842 15.55 1.86 4.62
N ILE A 843 16.39 1.30 5.50
CA ILE A 843 17.56 0.48 5.11
C ILE A 843 17.14 -0.80 4.35
N LYS A 844 15.97 -1.39 4.68
CA LYS A 844 15.45 -2.57 3.98
C LYS A 844 14.77 -2.20 2.67
N GLU A 845 14.05 -1.09 2.62
CA GLU A 845 13.39 -0.60 1.41
C GLU A 845 14.43 -0.15 0.36
N MET A 846 15.55 0.46 0.77
CA MET A 846 16.70 0.75 -0.12
C MET A 846 17.55 -0.49 -0.52
N LYS A 847 17.11 -1.71 -0.18
CA LYS A 847 17.81 -2.97 -0.54
C LYS A 847 17.02 -3.88 -1.47
N VAL A 848 15.78 -3.52 -1.79
CA VAL A 848 14.81 -4.30 -2.57
C VAL A 848 14.65 -3.69 -3.96
#